data_AF-A0A556U109-F1
#
_entry.id   AF-A0A556U109-F1
#
_cell.length_a   1.000
_cell.length_b   1.000
_cell.length_c   1.000
_cell.angle_alpha   90.00
_cell.angle_beta   90.00
_cell.angle_gamma   90.00
#
_symmetry.space_group_name_H-M   'P 1'
#
loop_
_entity.id
_entity.type
_entity.pdbx_description
1 polymer ?
#
loop_
_entity_poly.entity_id
_entity_poly.type
_entity_poly.pdbx_seq_one_letter_code
_entity_poly.pdbx_strand_id
1 'polypeptide(L)'
;MGLLEQCVELFNTSNLYEVLCVAKEASDAELRRGYYKLSLQVHPDRAPEDQQATLKFQVLGKVYAVLSDREQRSVYDEQGAVDEESESFNQDRDWEKHWRNLFPKGSEEEKEDLKRLYLLHKGDMDRIMESAMCSSQDDEPRLRDILQQAVDHEEVPAFRLFTHESAKKKAARRRKMEARCVWCVFLISWLLHDCTAHNDFYTSIGQMTDLLFMEKDLVTSLKDYIKAEESKLEQVKNWVEKMETVTSTAVHDPEGFLGHPVNAFKLMKRLNTEWGEVEDLVLKDMSDGFISNLTIHRQYFPSDDDQTGAAKALLRLQDTYKLETQAISTGDLPGLPADLPYKSTLTVEDCFELGKIAYSEADYYHTELWMAQALRQLDEGEETSVDAVTVLDYLSYSVYQQGELERALEHTKRLLKLDPDHQRANGNLKYFEYQLAKQRKVEKEQSGTEERDKRELDSKKDFSTEKGKYEQLCRGEGIRLTPRRQSRMFCRFYDNNRHPYYVLGPVKQEDEWDRPRIVRFHNIISEREMEKVKELAKPRLRRATISNPVTGVLETAHYRISKSAWLAAYEHPVVDRINQRIQDITGLDVTTAEELQVANYGVGGQYEPHFDFGRKDEPDAFKELGTGNRIATWLFYMSDVAAGGATVFPEVGAAVKPMKGTAVFWYNLFPSGEGDYSTRHAACPVLLGNKWVSNKWIHERGQEFRRPCDLQNTD
;
A
#
# COMPACT_ATOMS: atom_id res chain seq x y z
N MET A 1 6.31 -26.77 17.38
CA MET A 1 5.93 -28.19 17.21
C MET A 1 7.11 -28.88 16.58
N GLY A 2 7.62 -29.95 17.20
CA GLY A 2 8.82 -30.64 16.73
C GLY A 2 8.56 -31.50 15.49
N LEU A 3 9.61 -31.97 14.81
CA LEU A 3 9.51 -32.75 13.57
C LEU A 3 8.68 -34.03 13.75
N LEU A 4 8.89 -34.75 14.84
CA LEU A 4 8.18 -36.00 15.12
C LEU A 4 6.68 -35.77 15.40
N GLU A 5 6.34 -34.67 16.06
CA GLU A 5 4.94 -34.26 16.29
C GLU A 5 4.26 -33.88 14.97
N GLN A 6 4.97 -33.14 14.10
CA GLN A 6 4.49 -32.81 12.76
C GLN A 6 4.28 -34.07 11.90
N CYS A 7 5.14 -35.09 12.05
CA CYS A 7 4.95 -36.37 11.36
C CYS A 7 3.70 -37.12 11.84
N VAL A 8 3.41 -37.09 13.14
CA VAL A 8 2.18 -37.70 13.68
C VAL A 8 0.94 -36.98 13.16
N GLU A 9 0.94 -35.64 13.14
CA GLU A 9 -0.20 -34.85 12.67
C GLU A 9 -0.47 -35.06 11.17
N LEU A 10 0.59 -35.10 10.35
CA LEU A 10 0.47 -35.04 8.89
C LEU A 10 0.52 -36.41 8.20
N PHE A 11 1.21 -37.38 8.80
CA PHE A 11 1.45 -38.71 8.23
C PHE A 11 0.99 -39.86 9.14
N ASN A 12 0.38 -39.56 10.29
CA ASN A 12 -0.11 -40.54 11.27
C ASN A 12 0.97 -41.50 11.82
N THR A 13 2.24 -41.11 11.80
CA THR A 13 3.35 -41.89 12.38
C THR A 13 4.46 -40.97 12.85
N SER A 14 5.13 -41.33 13.95
CA SER A 14 6.36 -40.67 14.41
C SER A 14 7.62 -41.35 13.86
N ASN A 15 7.48 -42.42 13.08
CA ASN A 15 8.60 -43.16 12.51
C ASN A 15 8.98 -42.59 11.12
N LEU A 16 10.18 -42.00 11.02
CA LEU A 16 10.65 -41.34 9.81
C LEU A 16 10.76 -42.30 8.60
N TYR A 17 11.08 -43.58 8.84
CA TYR A 17 11.15 -44.59 7.77
C TYR A 17 9.78 -44.96 7.23
N GLU A 18 8.77 -45.02 8.12
CA GLU A 18 7.37 -45.26 7.73
C GLU A 18 6.81 -44.09 6.93
N VAL A 19 7.19 -42.85 7.27
CA VAL A 19 6.85 -41.67 6.47
C VAL A 19 7.34 -41.86 5.03
N LEU A 20 8.59 -42.27 4.81
CA LEU A 20 9.13 -42.50 3.45
C LEU A 20 8.68 -43.82 2.80
N CYS A 21 7.87 -44.64 3.47
CA CYS A 21 7.48 -45.99 3.04
C CYS A 21 8.68 -46.92 2.76
N VAL A 22 9.71 -46.88 3.60
CA VAL A 22 10.91 -47.73 3.47
C VAL A 22 11.22 -48.48 4.77
N ALA A 23 12.05 -49.52 4.68
CA ALA A 23 12.55 -50.25 5.86
C ALA A 23 13.66 -49.46 6.57
N LYS A 24 13.90 -49.76 7.86
CA LYS A 24 14.99 -49.14 8.64
C LYS A 24 16.37 -49.40 8.00
N GLU A 25 16.53 -50.56 7.38
CA GLU A 25 17.75 -50.99 6.70
C GLU A 25 17.89 -50.43 5.27
N ALA A 26 17.02 -49.50 4.87
CA ALA A 26 17.03 -48.92 3.53
C ALA A 26 18.37 -48.27 3.19
N SER A 27 18.89 -48.60 2.02
CA SER A 27 20.05 -47.93 1.42
C SER A 27 19.73 -46.47 1.07
N ASP A 28 20.77 -45.64 0.93
CA ASP A 28 20.63 -44.22 0.53
C ASP A 28 19.83 -44.08 -0.79
N ALA A 29 19.98 -45.05 -1.71
CA ALA A 29 19.21 -45.11 -2.96
C ALA A 29 17.72 -45.45 -2.75
N GLU A 30 17.39 -46.27 -1.76
CA GLU A 30 16.00 -46.58 -1.39
C GLU A 30 15.34 -45.41 -0.68
N LEU A 31 16.06 -44.73 0.22
CA LEU A 31 15.60 -43.49 0.86
C LEU A 31 15.30 -42.41 -0.16
N ARG A 32 16.23 -42.18 -1.09
CA ARG A 32 16.07 -41.19 -2.16
C ARG A 32 14.87 -41.49 -3.07
N ARG A 33 14.65 -42.77 -3.41
CA ARG A 33 13.47 -43.20 -4.20
C ARG A 33 12.16 -43.10 -3.41
N GLY A 34 12.16 -43.42 -2.12
CA GLY A 34 11.00 -43.25 -1.24
C GLY A 34 10.59 -41.79 -1.12
N TYR A 35 11.57 -40.92 -0.86
CA TYR A 35 11.38 -39.46 -0.85
C TYR A 35 10.85 -38.93 -2.18
N TYR A 36 11.46 -39.33 -3.30
CA TYR A 36 10.98 -38.94 -4.64
C TYR A 36 9.50 -39.32 -4.84
N LYS A 37 9.14 -40.58 -4.59
CA LYS A 37 7.76 -41.07 -4.79
C LYS A 37 6.74 -40.33 -3.93
N LEU A 38 7.04 -40.10 -2.66
CA LEU A 38 6.11 -39.43 -1.76
C LEU A 38 6.04 -37.93 -2.02
N SER A 39 7.16 -37.30 -2.42
CA SER A 39 7.20 -35.89 -2.83
C SER A 39 6.25 -35.62 -3.99
N LEU A 40 6.08 -36.57 -4.92
CA LEU A 40 5.12 -36.48 -6.03
C LEU A 40 3.66 -36.55 -5.57
N GLN A 41 3.37 -37.16 -4.42
CA GLN A 41 2.01 -37.30 -3.90
C GLN A 41 1.58 -36.09 -3.08
N VAL A 42 2.49 -35.50 -2.32
CA VAL A 42 2.19 -34.37 -1.42
C VAL A 42 2.58 -33.01 -1.99
N HIS A 43 3.03 -32.95 -3.25
CA HIS A 43 3.38 -31.68 -3.89
C HIS A 43 2.14 -30.78 -4.05
N PRO A 44 2.20 -29.47 -3.71
CA PRO A 44 1.08 -28.54 -3.85
C PRO A 44 0.42 -28.55 -5.25
N ASP A 45 1.22 -28.59 -6.31
CA ASP A 45 0.71 -28.64 -7.70
C ASP A 45 -0.02 -29.94 -8.06
N ARG A 46 0.27 -31.05 -7.37
CA ARG A 46 -0.30 -32.38 -7.68
C ARG A 46 -1.41 -32.78 -6.71
N ALA A 47 -1.52 -32.11 -5.57
CA ALA A 47 -2.54 -32.30 -4.55
C ALA A 47 -3.27 -30.98 -4.19
N PRO A 48 -3.89 -30.28 -5.16
CA PRO A 48 -4.55 -28.99 -4.91
C PRO A 48 -5.78 -29.09 -3.99
N GLU A 49 -6.33 -30.30 -3.81
CA GLU A 49 -7.45 -30.58 -2.91
C GLU A 49 -7.00 -30.81 -1.45
N ASP A 50 -5.71 -31.03 -1.21
CA ASP A 50 -5.13 -31.21 0.14
C ASP A 50 -4.62 -29.87 0.66
N GLN A 51 -5.41 -29.24 1.55
CA GLN A 51 -5.06 -27.95 2.16
C GLN A 51 -3.75 -27.98 2.97
N GLN A 52 -3.24 -29.18 3.31
CA GLN A 52 -1.98 -29.37 4.02
C GLN A 52 -0.82 -29.81 3.11
N ALA A 53 -1.00 -29.85 1.78
CA ALA A 53 0.02 -30.33 0.82
C ALA A 53 1.36 -29.60 0.98
N THR A 54 1.35 -28.26 1.08
CA THR A 54 2.57 -27.45 1.28
C THR A 54 3.31 -27.85 2.56
N LEU A 55 2.57 -28.02 3.66
CA LEU A 55 3.16 -28.37 4.95
C LEU A 55 3.69 -29.82 4.93
N LYS A 56 2.93 -30.77 4.36
CA LYS A 56 3.36 -32.16 4.15
C LYS A 56 4.64 -32.23 3.31
N PHE A 57 4.74 -31.44 2.24
CA PHE A 57 5.93 -31.40 1.39
C PHE A 57 7.17 -30.88 2.14
N GLN A 58 7.02 -29.81 2.92
CA GLN A 58 8.10 -29.26 3.74
C GLN A 58 8.56 -30.23 4.84
N VAL A 59 7.61 -30.87 5.54
CA VAL A 59 7.91 -31.85 6.58
C VAL A 59 8.58 -33.08 5.99
N LEU A 60 8.13 -33.54 4.83
CA LEU A 60 8.77 -34.64 4.10
C LEU A 60 10.23 -34.33 3.73
N GLY A 61 10.53 -33.09 3.34
CA GLY A 61 11.90 -32.63 3.08
C GLY A 61 12.79 -32.72 4.32
N LYS A 62 12.27 -32.33 5.49
CA LYS A 62 12.97 -32.47 6.79
C LYS A 62 13.20 -33.93 7.17
N VAL A 63 12.21 -34.80 6.97
CA VAL A 63 12.32 -36.25 7.19
C VAL A 63 13.46 -36.83 6.37
N TYR A 64 13.54 -36.48 5.07
CA TYR A 64 14.62 -36.95 4.21
C TYR A 64 15.98 -36.36 4.59
N ALA A 65 16.05 -35.10 5.01
CA ALA A 65 17.30 -34.47 5.46
C ALA A 65 17.92 -35.23 6.66
N VAL A 66 17.09 -35.64 7.63
CA VAL A 66 17.53 -36.43 8.79
C VAL A 66 18.00 -37.83 8.37
N LEU A 67 17.23 -38.53 7.53
CA LEU A 67 17.54 -39.91 7.15
C LEU A 67 18.66 -40.03 6.11
N SER A 68 18.94 -38.98 5.35
CA SER A 68 20.01 -38.98 4.34
C SER A 68 21.36 -38.54 4.89
N ASP A 69 21.39 -37.88 6.06
CA ASP A 69 22.61 -37.56 6.79
C ASP A 69 23.01 -38.73 7.70
N ARG A 70 24.26 -39.20 7.60
CA ARG A 70 24.71 -40.39 8.33
C ARG A 70 24.80 -40.19 9.84
N GLU A 71 25.16 -38.99 10.28
CA GLU A 71 25.32 -38.68 11.70
C GLU A 71 23.93 -38.51 12.34
N GLN A 72 23.04 -37.75 11.69
CA GLN A 72 21.67 -37.55 12.15
C GLN A 72 20.84 -38.84 12.10
N ARG A 73 20.98 -39.66 11.06
CA ARG A 73 20.34 -40.99 10.97
C ARG A 73 20.80 -41.90 12.11
N SER A 74 22.09 -41.88 12.46
CA SER A 74 22.64 -42.68 13.57
C SER A 74 22.05 -42.24 14.91
N VAL A 75 21.97 -40.92 15.16
CA VAL A 75 21.36 -40.36 16.37
C VAL A 75 19.88 -40.75 16.47
N TYR A 76 19.14 -40.62 15.37
CA TYR A 76 17.74 -41.03 15.30
C TYR A 76 17.57 -42.53 15.55
N ASP A 77 18.41 -43.38 14.95
CA ASP A 77 18.33 -44.84 15.08
C ASP A 77 18.66 -45.34 16.49
N GLU A 78 19.51 -44.63 17.23
CA GLU A 78 19.95 -44.96 18.59
C GLU A 78 19.04 -44.37 19.68
N GLN A 79 18.59 -43.12 19.51
CA GLN A 79 17.90 -42.36 20.56
C GLN A 79 16.42 -42.11 20.27
N GLY A 80 15.97 -42.30 19.03
CA GLY A 80 14.60 -41.98 18.61
C GLY A 80 14.28 -40.48 18.63
N ALA A 81 15.31 -39.62 18.71
CA ALA A 81 15.21 -38.17 18.78
C ALA A 81 15.87 -37.52 17.55
N VAL A 82 15.43 -36.29 17.22
CA VAL A 82 15.95 -35.50 16.11
C VAL A 82 16.53 -34.20 16.66
N ASP A 83 17.73 -33.85 16.22
CA ASP A 83 18.39 -32.59 16.60
C ASP A 83 17.90 -31.44 15.70
N GLU A 84 16.91 -30.70 16.20
CA GLU A 84 16.24 -29.60 15.50
C GLU A 84 17.08 -28.31 15.44
N GLU A 85 18.20 -28.23 16.17
CA GLU A 85 19.12 -27.08 16.17
C GLU A 85 20.25 -27.21 15.13
N SER A 86 20.34 -28.35 14.43
CA SER A 86 21.37 -28.57 13.42
C SER A 86 21.19 -27.68 12.17
N GLU A 87 22.31 -27.24 11.57
CA GLU A 87 22.32 -26.38 10.36
C GLU A 87 21.54 -26.96 9.16
N SER A 88 21.25 -28.27 9.20
CA SER A 88 20.44 -28.99 8.22
C SER A 88 18.95 -28.56 8.18
N PHE A 89 18.46 -27.86 9.21
CA PHE A 89 17.05 -27.41 9.38
C PHE A 89 16.76 -25.96 8.97
N ASN A 90 17.72 -25.28 8.33
CA ASN A 90 17.60 -23.86 7.98
C ASN A 90 16.30 -23.54 7.21
N GLN A 91 15.46 -22.65 7.76
CA GLN A 91 14.08 -22.41 7.30
C GLN A 91 13.99 -21.57 5.99
N ASP A 92 15.10 -20.96 5.56
CA ASP A 92 15.20 -20.12 4.35
C ASP A 92 15.72 -20.89 3.11
N ARG A 93 15.41 -22.18 2.98
CA ARG A 93 15.81 -22.96 1.80
C ARG A 93 14.73 -22.89 0.72
N ASP A 94 15.11 -22.44 -0.47
CA ASP A 94 14.32 -22.65 -1.69
C ASP A 94 14.22 -24.17 -1.95
N TRP A 95 13.08 -24.75 -1.55
CA TRP A 95 12.82 -26.18 -1.60
C TRP A 95 12.75 -26.71 -3.03
N GLU A 96 12.34 -25.89 -3.99
CA GLU A 96 12.33 -26.26 -5.40
C GLU A 96 13.76 -26.39 -5.93
N LYS A 97 14.63 -25.42 -5.60
CA LYS A 97 16.07 -25.49 -5.91
C LYS A 97 16.75 -26.66 -5.21
N HIS A 98 16.38 -26.96 -3.96
CA HIS A 98 16.90 -28.12 -3.23
C HIS A 98 16.48 -29.44 -3.88
N TRP A 99 15.20 -29.59 -4.24
CA TRP A 99 14.68 -30.76 -4.93
C TRP A 99 15.34 -30.95 -6.30
N ARG A 100 15.57 -29.86 -7.05
CA ARG A 100 16.30 -29.88 -8.34
C ARG A 100 17.77 -30.27 -8.19
N ASN A 101 18.42 -29.92 -7.09
CA ASN A 101 19.79 -30.37 -6.81
C ASN A 101 19.83 -31.87 -6.48
N LEU A 102 18.80 -32.39 -5.82
CA LEU A 102 18.67 -33.82 -5.50
C LEU A 102 18.23 -34.65 -6.72
N PHE A 103 17.42 -34.08 -7.62
CA PHE A 103 16.88 -34.74 -8.81
C PHE A 103 17.13 -33.87 -10.06
N PRO A 104 18.37 -33.88 -10.57
CA PRO A 104 18.70 -33.11 -11.76
C PRO A 104 17.91 -33.60 -12.98
N LYS A 105 17.70 -32.69 -13.94
CA LYS A 105 17.05 -32.99 -15.22
C LYS A 105 17.82 -34.11 -15.94
N GLY A 106 17.10 -35.17 -16.32
CA GLY A 106 17.63 -36.37 -16.96
C GLY A 106 18.03 -37.49 -16.00
N SER A 107 17.75 -37.35 -14.69
CA SER A 107 17.94 -38.42 -13.70
C SER A 107 17.11 -39.66 -14.03
N GLU A 108 17.55 -40.82 -13.56
CA GLU A 108 16.84 -42.09 -13.79
C GLU A 108 15.43 -42.06 -13.17
N GLU A 109 15.26 -41.39 -12.03
CA GLU A 109 13.96 -41.20 -11.38
C GLU A 109 12.99 -40.34 -12.23
N GLU A 110 13.50 -39.30 -12.92
CA GLU A 110 12.70 -38.50 -13.86
C GLU A 110 12.30 -39.34 -15.08
N LYS A 111 13.22 -40.15 -15.63
CA LYS A 111 12.93 -41.04 -16.76
C LYS A 111 11.87 -42.07 -16.40
N GLU A 112 11.94 -42.68 -15.21
CA GLU A 112 10.94 -43.62 -14.73
C GLU A 112 9.57 -42.97 -14.51
N ASP A 113 9.51 -41.76 -13.93
CA ASP A 113 8.23 -41.04 -13.75
C ASP A 113 7.62 -40.64 -15.10
N LEU A 114 8.44 -40.20 -16.06
CA LEU A 114 7.97 -39.89 -17.41
C LEU A 114 7.41 -41.13 -18.12
N LYS A 115 8.07 -42.29 -18.03
CA LYS A 115 7.53 -43.56 -18.58
C LYS A 115 6.20 -43.91 -17.91
N ARG A 116 6.09 -43.75 -16.60
CA ARG A 116 4.85 -43.98 -15.84
C ARG A 116 3.74 -43.04 -16.30
N LEU A 117 4.01 -41.74 -16.41
CA LEU A 117 3.05 -40.73 -16.89
C LEU A 117 2.63 -40.97 -18.34
N TYR A 118 3.58 -41.38 -19.17
CA TYR A 118 3.34 -41.74 -20.56
C TYR A 118 2.39 -42.94 -20.69
N LEU A 119 2.57 -43.98 -19.87
CA LEU A 119 1.65 -45.10 -19.78
C LEU A 119 0.28 -44.69 -19.24
N LEU A 120 0.26 -43.91 -18.15
CA LEU A 120 -0.96 -43.45 -17.48
C LEU A 120 -1.85 -42.61 -18.41
N HIS A 121 -1.23 -41.71 -19.18
CA HIS A 121 -1.93 -40.80 -20.08
C HIS A 121 -1.93 -41.27 -21.54
N LYS A 122 -1.51 -42.52 -21.80
CA LYS A 122 -1.50 -43.15 -23.13
C LYS A 122 -0.83 -42.26 -24.19
N GLY A 123 0.29 -41.66 -23.84
CA GLY A 123 1.09 -40.79 -24.72
C GLY A 123 0.52 -39.39 -24.99
N ASP A 124 -0.50 -38.93 -24.25
CA ASP A 124 -1.01 -37.56 -24.38
C ASP A 124 -0.08 -36.54 -23.71
N MET A 125 0.73 -35.87 -24.53
CA MET A 125 1.73 -34.90 -24.06
C MET A 125 1.14 -33.71 -23.29
N ASP A 126 -0.13 -33.34 -23.51
CA ASP A 126 -0.78 -32.28 -22.72
C ASP A 126 -0.89 -32.69 -21.26
N ARG A 127 -1.37 -33.91 -21.00
CA ARG A 127 -1.57 -34.44 -19.65
C ARG A 127 -0.25 -34.82 -18.98
N ILE A 128 0.72 -35.28 -19.77
CA ILE A 128 2.07 -35.61 -19.27
C ILE A 128 2.77 -34.34 -18.79
N MET A 129 2.74 -33.25 -19.57
CA MET A 129 3.33 -31.97 -19.16
C MET A 129 2.58 -31.36 -17.96
N GLU A 130 1.26 -31.50 -17.88
CA GLU A 130 0.48 -31.06 -16.70
C GLU A 130 0.77 -31.90 -15.44
N SER A 131 1.32 -33.11 -15.60
CA SER A 131 1.58 -34.03 -14.49
C SER A 131 3.07 -34.16 -14.13
N ALA A 132 3.99 -33.71 -14.97
CA ALA A 132 5.43 -33.82 -14.74
C ALA A 132 5.90 -32.71 -13.78
N MET A 133 6.40 -33.11 -12.61
CA MET A 133 6.79 -32.19 -11.53
C MET A 133 7.93 -31.24 -11.94
N CYS A 134 7.81 -29.97 -11.53
CA CYS A 134 8.74 -28.88 -11.81
C CYS A 134 9.06 -28.67 -13.31
N SER A 135 8.31 -29.28 -14.23
CA SER A 135 8.59 -29.17 -15.67
C SER A 135 8.10 -27.84 -16.22
N SER A 136 8.96 -27.13 -16.97
CA SER A 136 8.55 -25.91 -17.68
C SER A 136 8.28 -26.23 -19.15
N GLN A 137 7.69 -25.26 -19.86
CA GLN A 137 7.47 -25.38 -21.30
C GLN A 137 8.77 -25.56 -22.09
N ASP A 138 9.87 -24.98 -21.61
CA ASP A 138 11.19 -25.12 -22.24
C ASP A 138 11.75 -26.55 -22.11
N ASP A 139 11.21 -27.35 -21.19
CA ASP A 139 11.57 -28.76 -21.02
C ASP A 139 10.84 -29.69 -22.00
N GLU A 140 9.73 -29.27 -22.62
CA GLU A 140 8.94 -30.15 -23.50
C GLU A 140 9.77 -30.86 -24.60
N PRO A 141 10.69 -30.19 -25.32
CA PRO A 141 11.52 -30.86 -26.32
C PRO A 141 12.37 -31.99 -25.73
N ARG A 142 12.95 -31.77 -24.54
CA ARG A 142 13.80 -32.75 -23.83
C ARG A 142 12.97 -33.91 -23.30
N LEU A 143 11.82 -33.63 -22.68
CA LEU A 143 10.94 -34.66 -22.14
C LEU A 143 10.37 -35.54 -23.25
N ARG A 144 10.00 -34.93 -24.38
CA ARG A 144 9.58 -35.65 -25.58
C ARG A 144 10.71 -36.51 -26.16
N ASP A 145 11.95 -36.04 -26.14
CA ASP A 145 13.11 -36.82 -26.59
C ASP A 145 13.34 -38.06 -25.69
N ILE A 146 13.28 -37.89 -24.36
CA ILE A 146 13.37 -39.01 -23.40
C ILE A 146 12.27 -40.06 -23.65
N LEU A 147 11.04 -39.61 -23.86
CA LEU A 147 9.91 -40.50 -24.15
C LEU A 147 10.03 -41.16 -25.52
N GLN A 148 10.54 -40.45 -26.52
CA GLN A 148 10.79 -41.00 -27.85
C GLN A 148 11.87 -42.10 -27.78
N GLN A 149 12.96 -41.86 -27.06
CA GLN A 149 13.98 -42.88 -26.81
C GLN A 149 13.39 -44.11 -26.10
N ALA A 150 12.53 -43.93 -25.09
CA ALA A 150 11.87 -45.04 -24.40
C ALA A 150 10.92 -45.85 -25.32
N VAL A 151 10.28 -45.19 -26.30
CA VAL A 151 9.49 -45.86 -27.34
C VAL A 151 10.38 -46.60 -28.33
N ASP A 152 11.48 -45.97 -28.76
CA ASP A 152 12.41 -46.52 -29.76
C ASP A 152 13.20 -47.72 -29.21
N HIS A 153 13.48 -47.73 -27.90
CA HIS A 153 14.09 -48.84 -27.16
C HIS A 153 13.08 -49.91 -26.69
N GLU A 154 11.81 -49.81 -27.10
CA GLU A 154 10.72 -50.74 -26.73
C GLU A 154 10.46 -50.86 -25.22
N GLU A 155 10.86 -49.87 -24.42
CA GLU A 155 10.62 -49.84 -22.98
C GLU A 155 9.17 -49.45 -22.63
N VAL A 156 8.51 -48.72 -23.53
CA VAL A 156 7.08 -48.36 -23.46
C VAL A 156 6.42 -48.46 -24.85
N PRO A 157 5.11 -48.77 -24.95
CA PRO A 157 4.44 -48.94 -26.24
C PRO A 157 4.24 -47.62 -27.00
N ALA A 158 4.31 -47.67 -28.33
CA ALA A 158 4.04 -46.51 -29.19
C ALA A 158 2.53 -46.16 -29.22
N PHE A 159 2.14 -45.08 -28.53
CA PHE A 159 0.76 -44.59 -28.57
C PHE A 159 0.56 -43.57 -29.70
N ARG A 160 -0.55 -43.70 -30.43
CA ARG A 160 -0.90 -42.80 -31.55
C ARG A 160 -0.98 -41.31 -31.15
N LEU A 161 -1.39 -41.02 -29.92
CA LEU A 161 -1.47 -39.63 -29.41
C LEU A 161 -0.09 -38.97 -29.31
N PHE A 162 0.97 -39.77 -29.11
CA PHE A 162 2.34 -39.29 -29.03
C PHE A 162 3.03 -39.22 -30.41
N THR A 163 2.88 -40.29 -31.21
CA THR A 163 3.56 -40.46 -32.50
C THR A 163 2.91 -39.70 -33.66
N HIS A 164 1.63 -39.35 -33.55
CA HIS A 164 0.88 -38.58 -34.57
C HIS A 164 0.28 -37.29 -34.02
N GLU A 165 0.95 -36.66 -33.05
CA GLU A 165 0.53 -35.36 -32.53
C GLU A 165 0.62 -34.28 -33.63
N SER A 166 -0.48 -33.57 -33.89
CA SER A 166 -0.51 -32.51 -34.91
C SER A 166 0.31 -31.28 -34.48
N ALA A 167 0.95 -30.61 -35.44
CA ALA A 167 1.69 -29.37 -35.20
C ALA A 167 0.82 -28.26 -34.57
N LYS A 168 -0.48 -28.23 -34.90
CA LYS A 168 -1.45 -27.29 -34.32
C LYS A 168 -1.68 -27.55 -32.82
N LYS A 169 -1.77 -28.81 -32.40
CA LYS A 169 -1.92 -29.19 -30.98
C LYS A 169 -0.66 -28.83 -30.19
N LYS A 170 0.53 -29.10 -30.75
CA LYS A 170 1.82 -28.69 -30.18
C LYS A 170 1.94 -27.17 -30.00
N ALA A 171 1.53 -26.39 -31.02
CA ALA A 171 1.53 -24.93 -30.94
C ALA A 171 0.47 -24.36 -29.97
N ALA A 172 -0.69 -25.01 -29.84
CA ALA A 172 -1.72 -24.61 -28.89
C ALA A 172 -1.31 -24.86 -27.43
N ARG A 173 -0.64 -25.98 -27.14
CA ARG A 173 -0.04 -26.26 -25.82
C ARG A 173 0.99 -25.19 -25.44
N ARG A 174 1.86 -24.82 -26.40
CA ARG A 174 2.84 -23.74 -26.26
C ARG A 174 2.21 -22.41 -25.84
N ARG A 175 1.11 -22.01 -26.50
CA ARG A 175 0.40 -20.75 -26.19
C ARG A 175 -0.40 -20.79 -24.88
N LYS A 176 -1.01 -21.93 -24.55
CA LYS A 176 -1.81 -22.11 -23.32
C LYS A 176 -0.94 -22.05 -22.07
N MET A 177 0.29 -22.58 -22.14
CA MET A 177 1.24 -22.56 -21.04
C MET A 177 2.01 -21.24 -20.93
N GLU A 178 2.25 -20.51 -22.02
CA GLU A 178 2.68 -19.09 -21.98
C GLU A 178 1.66 -18.21 -21.24
N ALA A 179 0.36 -18.39 -21.52
CA ALA A 179 -0.72 -17.72 -20.80
C ALA A 179 -0.82 -18.18 -19.32
N ARG A 180 -0.51 -19.46 -19.03
CA ARG A 180 -0.38 -19.95 -17.65
C ARG A 180 0.90 -19.48 -16.95
N CYS A 181 2.00 -19.21 -17.64
CA CYS A 181 3.22 -18.67 -17.04
C CYS A 181 3.01 -17.20 -16.70
N VAL A 182 2.22 -16.46 -17.49
CA VAL A 182 1.67 -15.18 -17.07
C VAL A 182 0.78 -15.40 -15.84
N TRP A 183 -0.19 -16.32 -15.84
CA TRP A 183 -1.05 -16.56 -14.67
C TRP A 183 -0.37 -17.16 -13.43
N CYS A 184 0.72 -17.92 -13.56
CA CYS A 184 1.51 -18.53 -12.49
C CYS A 184 2.61 -17.59 -12.00
N VAL A 185 3.18 -16.74 -12.87
CA VAL A 185 3.91 -15.55 -12.41
C VAL A 185 2.95 -14.61 -11.71
N PHE A 186 1.68 -14.48 -12.14
CA PHE A 186 0.65 -13.74 -11.42
C PHE A 186 0.21 -14.43 -10.11
N LEU A 187 0.16 -15.78 -10.02
CA LEU A 187 -0.25 -16.57 -8.84
C LEU A 187 0.88 -16.80 -7.83
N ILE A 188 2.12 -17.02 -8.26
CA ILE A 188 3.33 -17.06 -7.42
C ILE A 188 3.72 -15.63 -7.03
N SER A 189 3.52 -14.63 -7.91
CA SER A 189 3.49 -13.22 -7.48
C SER A 189 2.38 -13.00 -6.47
N TRP A 190 1.18 -13.55 -6.64
CA TRP A 190 0.10 -13.44 -5.65
C TRP A 190 0.41 -14.12 -4.30
N LEU A 191 1.06 -15.29 -4.31
CA LEU A 191 1.39 -16.05 -3.10
C LEU A 191 2.69 -15.58 -2.42
N LEU A 192 3.61 -14.93 -3.15
CA LEU A 192 4.77 -14.23 -2.57
C LEU A 192 4.51 -12.72 -2.34
N HIS A 193 3.41 -12.15 -2.84
CA HIS A 193 2.97 -10.77 -2.56
C HIS A 193 2.27 -10.61 -1.22
N ASP A 194 2.13 -11.68 -0.42
CA ASP A 194 1.72 -11.52 0.97
C ASP A 194 2.88 -11.05 1.89
N CYS A 195 4.10 -10.86 1.37
CA CYS A 195 5.21 -10.29 2.16
C CYS A 195 5.75 -8.91 1.73
N THR A 196 5.40 -8.33 0.57
CA THR A 196 5.90 -6.98 0.21
C THR A 196 4.95 -6.18 -0.70
N ALA A 197 3.65 -6.16 -0.40
CA ALA A 197 2.80 -5.10 -0.96
C ALA A 197 3.21 -3.76 -0.31
N HIS A 198 3.79 -2.83 -1.10
CA HIS A 198 3.95 -1.44 -0.68
C HIS A 198 2.58 -0.88 -0.33
N ASN A 199 2.31 -0.75 0.97
CA ASN A 199 1.06 -0.22 1.45
C ASN A 199 1.19 1.30 1.49
N ASP A 200 0.60 2.02 0.53
CA ASP A 200 0.57 3.48 0.59
C ASP A 200 -0.28 3.97 1.79
N PHE A 201 0.27 3.99 3.01
CA PHE A 201 -0.47 4.11 4.27
C PHE A 201 -1.24 5.44 4.33
N TYR A 202 -0.64 6.53 3.83
CA TYR A 202 -1.22 7.87 3.81
C TYR A 202 -2.58 7.93 3.07
N THR A 203 -2.82 7.01 2.13
CA THR A 203 -4.05 6.97 1.34
C THR A 203 -5.25 6.33 2.04
N SER A 204 -5.08 5.79 3.25
CA SER A 204 -6.15 5.20 4.06
C SER A 204 -5.97 5.45 5.55
N ILE A 205 -6.91 6.18 6.15
CA ILE A 205 -6.94 6.39 7.62
C ILE A 205 -7.17 5.07 8.37
N GLY A 206 -7.84 4.10 7.74
CA GLY A 206 -8.03 2.79 8.33
C GLY A 206 -6.70 2.11 8.69
N GLN A 207 -5.72 2.15 7.78
CA GLN A 207 -4.40 1.55 8.02
C GLN A 207 -3.51 2.42 8.90
N MET A 208 -3.62 3.76 8.81
CA MET A 208 -2.89 4.65 9.73
C MET A 208 -3.31 4.48 11.20
N THR A 209 -4.55 4.06 11.45
CA THR A 209 -5.01 3.75 12.81
C THR A 209 -4.23 2.58 13.41
N ASP A 210 -3.89 1.57 12.60
CA ASP A 210 -3.11 0.41 13.06
C ASP A 210 -1.67 0.82 13.39
N LEU A 211 -1.09 1.77 12.62
CA LEU A 211 0.24 2.32 12.90
C LEU A 211 0.31 3.05 14.26
N LEU A 212 -0.75 3.78 14.65
CA LEU A 212 -0.79 4.46 15.94
C LEU A 212 -0.78 3.49 17.12
N PHE A 213 -1.50 2.36 17.01
CA PHE A 213 -1.45 1.32 18.04
C PHE A 213 -0.08 0.66 18.10
N MET A 214 0.55 0.42 16.95
CA MET A 214 1.90 -0.12 16.88
C MET A 214 2.94 0.81 17.51
N GLU A 215 2.87 2.12 17.23
CA GLU A 215 3.73 3.13 17.84
C GLU A 215 3.57 3.14 19.37
N LYS A 216 2.32 3.07 19.87
CA LYS A 216 2.04 2.98 21.31
C LYS A 216 2.69 1.74 21.96
N ASP A 217 2.64 0.61 21.29
CA ASP A 217 3.24 -0.63 21.79
C ASP A 217 4.78 -0.53 21.81
N LEU A 218 5.39 0.10 20.79
CA LEU A 218 6.83 0.38 20.77
C LEU A 218 7.27 1.37 21.85
N VAL A 219 6.48 2.41 22.12
CA VAL A 219 6.74 3.34 23.23
C VAL A 219 6.68 2.61 24.58
N THR A 220 5.79 1.63 24.72
CA THR A 220 5.71 0.80 25.93
C THR A 220 6.97 -0.07 26.05
N SER A 221 7.37 -0.72 24.97
CA SER A 221 8.62 -1.50 24.88
C SER A 221 9.88 -0.66 25.20
N LEU A 222 9.92 0.59 24.72
CA LEU A 222 11.01 1.52 25.00
C LEU A 222 11.06 1.90 26.48
N LYS A 223 9.91 2.07 27.14
CA LYS A 223 9.86 2.33 28.59
C LYS A 223 10.39 1.15 29.39
N ASP A 224 10.11 -0.08 28.96
CA ASP A 224 10.63 -1.28 29.61
C ASP A 224 12.16 -1.37 29.46
N TYR A 225 12.69 -1.04 28.29
CA TYR A 225 14.14 -0.89 28.07
C TYR A 225 14.75 0.17 28.99
N ILE A 226 14.18 1.38 29.05
CA ILE A 226 14.68 2.46 29.92
C ILE A 226 14.73 2.00 31.38
N LYS A 227 13.66 1.38 31.87
CA LYS A 227 13.60 0.86 33.24
C LYS A 227 14.65 -0.21 33.52
N ALA A 228 14.94 -1.05 32.53
CA ALA A 228 15.96 -2.09 32.62
C ALA A 228 17.38 -1.49 32.68
N GLU A 229 17.66 -0.47 31.87
CA GLU A 229 18.91 0.29 31.93
C GLU A 229 19.07 1.09 33.23
N GLU A 230 18.01 1.75 33.71
CA GLU A 230 18.04 2.46 35.00
C GLU A 230 18.37 1.50 36.15
N SER A 231 17.79 0.31 36.16
CA SER A 231 18.07 -0.72 37.17
C SER A 231 19.51 -1.25 37.10
N LYS A 232 20.05 -1.42 35.89
CA LYS A 232 21.45 -1.78 35.67
C LYS A 232 22.38 -0.66 36.15
N LEU A 233 22.10 0.58 35.75
CA LEU A 233 22.88 1.76 36.13
C LEU A 233 22.88 1.95 37.65
N GLU A 234 21.75 1.73 38.31
CA GLU A 234 21.62 1.81 39.76
C GLU A 234 22.48 0.74 40.46
N GLN A 235 22.52 -0.49 39.94
CA GLN A 235 23.42 -1.53 40.48
C GLN A 235 24.90 -1.15 40.33
N VAL A 236 25.28 -0.57 39.18
CA VAL A 236 26.66 -0.09 38.94
C VAL A 236 27.00 1.05 39.89
N LYS A 237 26.10 2.04 40.08
CA LYS A 237 26.28 3.15 41.02
C LYS A 237 26.49 2.65 42.46
N ASN A 238 25.63 1.75 42.93
CA ASN A 238 25.74 1.14 44.25
C ASN A 238 27.08 0.39 44.44
N TRP A 239 27.58 -0.25 43.38
CA TRP A 239 28.89 -0.91 43.43
C TRP A 239 30.03 0.11 43.54
N VAL A 240 29.98 1.22 42.80
CA VAL A 240 30.97 2.31 42.87
C VAL A 240 31.02 2.91 44.28
N GLU A 241 29.88 3.26 44.88
CA GLU A 241 29.82 3.81 46.24
C GLU A 241 30.45 2.86 47.28
N LYS A 242 30.17 1.56 47.15
CA LYS A 242 30.78 0.52 48.00
C LYS A 242 32.30 0.43 47.79
N MET A 243 32.79 0.71 46.58
CA MET A 243 34.23 0.68 46.31
C MET A 243 34.95 1.91 46.79
N GLU A 244 34.39 3.11 46.63
CA GLU A 244 34.98 4.37 47.09
C GLU A 244 35.23 4.37 48.60
N THR A 245 34.30 3.83 49.38
CA THR A 245 34.47 3.67 50.85
C THR A 245 35.64 2.74 51.20
N VAL A 246 35.84 1.67 50.43
CA VAL A 246 36.93 0.70 50.67
C VAL A 246 38.28 1.22 50.19
N THR A 247 38.33 1.86 49.01
CA THR A 247 39.57 2.38 48.43
C THR A 247 40.09 3.61 49.17
N SER A 248 39.22 4.52 49.61
CA SER A 248 39.62 5.70 50.41
C SER A 248 40.33 5.30 51.70
N THR A 249 39.86 4.24 52.39
CA THR A 249 40.48 3.71 53.60
C THR A 249 41.82 3.01 53.31
N ALA A 250 41.91 2.27 52.20
CA ALA A 250 43.10 1.51 51.84
C ALA A 250 44.26 2.38 51.31
N VAL A 251 43.97 3.54 50.72
CA VAL A 251 44.99 4.45 50.15
C VAL A 251 45.70 5.27 51.23
N HIS A 252 45.09 5.48 52.39
CA HIS A 252 45.66 6.27 53.48
C HIS A 252 46.80 5.55 54.24
N ASP A 253 46.79 4.20 54.30
CA ASP A 253 47.86 3.37 54.87
C ASP A 253 47.92 1.99 54.18
N PRO A 254 48.58 1.88 53.01
CA PRO A 254 48.57 0.65 52.23
C PRO A 254 49.29 -0.52 52.91
N GLU A 255 50.41 -0.28 53.58
CA GLU A 255 51.18 -1.33 54.26
C GLU A 255 50.47 -1.84 55.51
N GLY A 256 49.93 -0.95 56.35
CA GLY A 256 49.15 -1.36 57.53
C GLY A 256 47.83 -2.03 57.16
N PHE A 257 47.16 -1.56 56.09
CA PHE A 257 45.93 -2.17 55.61
C PHE A 257 46.14 -3.58 55.06
N LEU A 258 47.17 -3.77 54.22
CA LEU A 258 47.50 -5.07 53.63
C LEU A 258 48.21 -6.03 54.59
N GLY A 259 48.80 -5.52 55.67
CA GLY A 259 49.35 -6.32 56.76
C GLY A 259 48.30 -7.17 57.49
N HIS A 260 47.01 -6.83 57.37
CA HIS A 260 45.92 -7.65 57.90
C HIS A 260 45.46 -8.72 56.87
N PRO A 261 45.58 -10.02 57.18
CA PRO A 261 45.30 -11.10 56.21
C PRO A 261 43.89 -11.07 55.59
N VAL A 262 42.88 -10.60 56.32
CA VAL A 262 41.51 -10.47 55.80
C VAL A 262 41.43 -9.40 54.70
N ASN A 263 42.15 -8.30 54.86
CA ASN A 263 42.15 -7.20 53.90
C ASN A 263 42.91 -7.59 52.62
N ALA A 264 44.04 -8.29 52.77
CA ALA A 264 44.77 -8.87 51.65
C ALA A 264 43.90 -9.85 50.86
N PHE A 265 43.21 -10.77 51.54
CA PHE A 265 42.25 -11.69 50.88
C PHE A 265 41.11 -10.93 50.19
N LYS A 266 40.51 -9.93 50.84
CA LYS A 266 39.42 -9.14 50.26
C LYS A 266 39.86 -8.33 49.04
N LEU A 267 41.09 -7.81 49.01
CA LEU A 267 41.64 -7.14 47.82
C LEU A 267 41.84 -8.14 46.69
N MET A 268 42.47 -9.30 46.96
CA MET A 268 42.69 -10.34 45.95
C MET A 268 41.37 -10.85 45.38
N LYS A 269 40.37 -11.16 46.22
CA LYS A 269 39.02 -11.54 45.77
C LYS A 269 38.39 -10.44 44.92
N ARG A 270 38.50 -9.18 45.34
CA ARG A 270 37.91 -8.07 44.60
C ARG A 270 38.49 -7.96 43.20
N LEU A 271 39.83 -7.91 43.08
CA LEU A 271 40.52 -7.79 41.80
C LEU A 271 40.34 -9.02 40.89
N ASN A 272 40.27 -10.22 41.46
CA ASN A 272 40.15 -11.46 40.69
C ASN A 272 38.71 -11.84 40.31
N THR A 273 37.71 -11.45 41.11
CA THR A 273 36.33 -11.94 40.96
C THR A 273 35.32 -10.80 40.93
N GLU A 274 35.29 -9.93 41.94
CA GLU A 274 34.24 -8.89 42.04
C GLU A 274 34.32 -7.86 40.89
N TRP A 275 35.52 -7.59 40.34
CA TRP A 275 35.68 -6.75 39.15
C TRP A 275 35.18 -7.43 37.86
N GLY A 276 35.36 -8.75 37.73
CA GLY A 276 34.82 -9.52 36.60
C GLY A 276 33.28 -9.54 36.58
N GLU A 277 32.66 -9.67 37.77
CA GLU A 277 31.20 -9.58 37.91
C GLU A 277 30.63 -8.22 37.46
N VAL A 278 31.39 -7.13 37.67
CA VAL A 278 31.02 -5.78 37.19
C VAL A 278 31.21 -5.66 35.69
N GLU A 279 32.29 -6.19 35.15
CA GLU A 279 32.53 -6.25 33.70
C GLU A 279 31.35 -6.96 33.00
N ASP A 280 30.93 -8.12 33.51
CA ASP A 280 29.77 -8.86 33.01
C ASP A 280 28.48 -8.02 33.08
N LEU A 281 28.24 -7.32 34.19
CA LEU A 281 27.07 -6.46 34.35
C LEU A 281 27.09 -5.28 33.37
N VAL A 282 28.25 -4.65 33.16
CA VAL A 282 28.42 -3.50 32.26
C VAL A 282 28.24 -3.92 30.80
N LEU A 283 28.78 -5.08 30.41
CA LEU A 283 28.66 -5.64 29.05
C LEU A 283 27.27 -6.21 28.74
N LYS A 284 26.46 -6.49 29.76
CA LYS A 284 25.11 -7.02 29.57
C LYS A 284 24.24 -6.04 28.79
N ASP A 285 23.78 -6.46 27.62
CA ASP A 285 22.84 -5.71 26.80
C ASP A 285 21.42 -5.80 27.38
N MET A 286 20.78 -4.64 27.60
CA MET A 286 19.39 -4.55 28.06
C MET A 286 18.42 -4.25 26.91
N SER A 287 18.93 -4.02 25.69
CA SER A 287 18.16 -3.56 24.54
C SER A 287 17.51 -4.68 23.72
N ASP A 288 17.94 -5.94 23.86
CA ASP A 288 17.49 -7.09 23.06
C ASP A 288 15.97 -7.21 22.90
N GLY A 289 15.21 -7.08 24.00
CA GLY A 289 13.75 -7.12 23.95
C GLY A 289 13.13 -5.97 23.15
N PHE A 290 13.66 -4.76 23.30
CA PHE A 290 13.19 -3.60 22.54
C PHE A 290 13.59 -3.69 21.06
N ILE A 291 14.84 -4.04 20.76
CA ILE A 291 15.35 -4.15 19.40
C ILE A 291 14.66 -5.28 18.62
N SER A 292 14.41 -6.42 19.25
CA SER A 292 13.64 -7.53 18.67
C SER A 292 12.22 -7.08 18.32
N ASN A 293 11.54 -6.40 19.25
CA ASN A 293 10.19 -5.90 19.03
C ASN A 293 10.14 -4.84 17.93
N LEU A 294 11.08 -3.89 17.93
CA LEU A 294 11.21 -2.88 16.88
C LEU A 294 11.45 -3.51 15.52
N THR A 295 12.32 -4.54 15.44
CA THR A 295 12.65 -5.22 14.19
C THR A 295 11.44 -5.95 13.61
N ILE A 296 10.64 -6.62 14.46
CA ILE A 296 9.39 -7.28 14.05
C ILE A 296 8.38 -6.26 13.54
N HIS A 297 8.25 -5.10 14.18
CA HIS A 297 7.28 -4.08 13.76
C HIS A 297 7.74 -3.28 12.54
N ARG A 298 9.04 -3.12 12.33
CA ARG A 298 9.62 -2.34 11.24
C ARG A 298 9.18 -2.80 9.85
N GLN A 299 8.86 -4.07 9.66
CA GLN A 299 8.33 -4.60 8.40
C GLN A 299 6.97 -3.99 8.00
N TYR A 300 6.25 -3.39 8.96
CA TYR A 300 4.95 -2.75 8.76
C TYR A 300 5.04 -1.21 8.78
N PHE A 301 6.24 -0.64 8.91
CA PHE A 301 6.41 0.80 8.93
C PHE A 301 6.17 1.41 7.54
N PRO A 302 5.75 2.69 7.49
CA PRO A 302 5.74 3.46 6.25
C PRO A 302 7.14 3.54 5.63
N SER A 303 7.21 3.59 4.31
CA SER A 303 8.45 3.83 3.57
C SER A 303 8.69 5.32 3.30
N ASP A 304 9.84 5.66 2.71
CA ASP A 304 10.15 7.02 2.27
C ASP A 304 9.14 7.53 1.21
N ASP A 305 8.58 6.62 0.40
CA ASP A 305 7.52 6.94 -0.57
C ASP A 305 6.21 7.34 0.14
N ASP A 306 5.89 6.71 1.27
CA ASP A 306 4.73 7.07 2.08
C ASP A 306 4.87 8.46 2.69
N GLN A 307 6.05 8.77 3.21
CA GLN A 307 6.36 10.10 3.75
C GLN A 307 6.26 11.17 2.67
N THR A 308 6.82 10.90 1.49
CA THR A 308 6.73 11.79 0.33
C THR A 308 5.28 11.94 -0.14
N GLY A 309 4.51 10.86 -0.15
CA GLY A 309 3.08 10.86 -0.47
C GLY A 309 2.25 11.70 0.49
N ALA A 310 2.52 11.60 1.79
CA ALA A 310 1.87 12.41 2.83
C ALA A 310 2.22 13.91 2.68
N ALA A 311 3.48 14.23 2.42
CA ALA A 311 3.91 15.60 2.13
C ALA A 311 3.18 16.18 0.91
N LYS A 312 3.13 15.45 -0.20
CA LYS A 312 2.37 15.85 -1.40
C LYS A 312 0.88 16.00 -1.13
N ALA A 313 0.31 15.22 -0.20
CA ALA A 313 -1.07 15.37 0.22
C ALA A 313 -1.30 16.68 0.98
N LEU A 314 -0.38 17.09 1.85
CA LEU A 314 -0.43 18.39 2.53
C LEU A 314 -0.33 19.56 1.56
N LEU A 315 0.61 19.53 0.60
CA LEU A 315 0.73 20.57 -0.43
C LEU A 315 -0.55 20.70 -1.27
N ARG A 316 -1.17 19.58 -1.63
CA ARG A 316 -2.46 19.58 -2.34
C ARG A 316 -3.58 20.21 -1.53
N LEU A 317 -3.63 19.94 -0.22
CA LEU A 317 -4.60 20.57 0.68
C LEU A 317 -4.37 22.07 0.77
N GLN A 318 -3.09 22.48 0.84
CA GLN A 318 -2.69 23.87 0.82
C GLN A 318 -3.21 24.60 -0.42
N ASP A 319 -2.98 24.05 -1.61
CA ASP A 319 -3.49 24.58 -2.88
C ASP A 319 -5.02 24.65 -2.92
N THR A 320 -5.66 23.49 -2.71
CA THR A 320 -7.10 23.34 -2.93
C THR A 320 -7.89 24.27 -2.01
N TYR A 321 -7.47 24.37 -0.75
CA TYR A 321 -8.16 25.15 0.27
C TYR A 321 -7.54 26.52 0.53
N LYS A 322 -6.50 26.92 -0.23
CA LYS A 322 -5.77 28.19 -0.06
C LYS A 322 -5.32 28.41 1.38
N LEU A 323 -4.72 27.38 1.97
CA LEU A 323 -4.26 27.42 3.36
C LEU A 323 -2.94 28.16 3.47
N GLU A 324 -2.80 28.99 4.49
CA GLU A 324 -1.52 29.62 4.81
C GLU A 324 -0.59 28.58 5.46
N THR A 325 0.72 28.66 5.17
CA THR A 325 1.72 27.75 5.76
C THR A 325 1.70 27.79 7.28
N GLN A 326 1.51 28.98 7.86
CA GLN A 326 1.40 29.15 9.32
C GLN A 326 0.19 28.41 9.91
N ALA A 327 -0.95 28.40 9.22
CA ALA A 327 -2.14 27.69 9.66
C ALA A 327 -1.91 26.17 9.65
N ILE A 328 -1.19 25.65 8.65
CA ILE A 328 -0.81 24.24 8.59
C ILE A 328 0.24 23.93 9.67
N SER A 329 1.27 24.76 9.83
CA SER A 329 2.37 24.51 10.75
C SER A 329 1.96 24.57 12.23
N THR A 330 0.95 25.37 12.56
CA THR A 330 0.40 25.46 13.94
C THR A 330 -0.75 24.47 14.19
N GLY A 331 -1.29 23.86 13.13
CA GLY A 331 -2.51 23.07 13.19
C GLY A 331 -3.80 23.89 13.30
N ASP A 332 -3.73 25.23 13.21
CA ASP A 332 -4.85 26.16 13.28
C ASP A 332 -5.53 26.35 11.91
N LEU A 333 -6.10 25.26 11.39
CA LEU A 333 -6.77 25.27 10.09
C LEU A 333 -8.08 26.08 10.10
N PRO A 334 -8.30 26.97 9.11
CA PRO A 334 -9.50 27.81 9.05
C PRO A 334 -10.81 27.01 8.97
N GLY A 335 -11.84 27.47 9.67
CA GLY A 335 -13.17 26.86 9.66
C GLY A 335 -13.35 25.63 10.57
N LEU A 336 -12.31 25.28 11.32
CA LEU A 336 -12.36 24.23 12.35
C LEU A 336 -12.42 24.84 13.76
N PRO A 337 -12.97 24.11 14.76
CA PRO A 337 -12.99 24.58 16.13
C PRO A 337 -11.58 24.87 16.66
N ALA A 338 -11.39 26.02 17.29
CA ALA A 338 -10.09 26.44 17.83
C ALA A 338 -9.60 25.56 18.99
N ASP A 339 -10.48 24.76 19.57
CA ASP A 339 -10.31 23.94 20.76
C ASP A 339 -10.31 22.43 20.44
N LEU A 340 -9.87 22.05 19.23
CA LEU A 340 -9.60 20.66 18.89
C LEU A 340 -8.55 20.07 19.85
N PRO A 341 -8.82 18.98 20.58
CA PRO A 341 -7.94 18.45 21.62
C PRO A 341 -6.70 17.71 21.09
N TYR A 342 -6.47 17.70 19.77
CA TYR A 342 -5.48 16.85 19.10
C TYR A 342 -4.60 17.65 18.12
N LYS A 343 -4.19 18.88 18.47
CA LYS A 343 -3.32 19.70 17.62
C LYS A 343 -1.85 19.30 17.78
N SER A 344 -1.14 19.26 16.65
CA SER A 344 0.32 19.12 16.57
C SER A 344 0.89 20.29 15.80
N THR A 345 2.12 20.67 16.11
CA THR A 345 2.87 21.71 15.40
C THR A 345 3.96 21.09 14.55
N LEU A 346 4.24 21.70 13.39
CA LEU A 346 5.39 21.36 12.55
C LEU A 346 6.61 22.16 13.01
N THR A 347 7.72 21.45 13.18
CA THR A 347 9.03 22.01 13.52
C THR A 347 9.69 22.69 12.32
N VAL A 348 10.81 23.37 12.55
CA VAL A 348 11.68 23.90 11.47
C VAL A 348 12.07 22.78 10.51
N GLU A 349 12.43 21.60 11.02
CA GLU A 349 12.87 20.45 10.23
C GLU A 349 11.73 19.92 9.36
N ASP A 350 10.51 19.82 9.89
CA ASP A 350 9.33 19.43 9.13
C ASP A 350 9.03 20.42 7.98
N CYS A 351 9.09 21.72 8.27
CA CYS A 351 8.86 22.76 7.26
C CYS A 351 9.95 22.73 6.17
N PHE A 352 11.20 22.50 6.56
CA PHE A 352 12.33 22.37 5.64
C PHE A 352 12.19 21.14 4.74
N GLU A 353 11.81 19.98 5.28
CA GLU A 353 11.58 18.76 4.50
C GLU A 353 10.41 18.90 3.53
N LEU A 354 9.29 19.51 3.95
CA LEU A 354 8.18 19.83 3.02
C LEU A 354 8.65 20.72 1.86
N GLY A 355 9.47 21.73 2.16
CA GLY A 355 10.07 22.60 1.14
C GLY A 355 11.02 21.85 0.20
N LYS A 356 11.82 20.91 0.71
CA LYS A 356 12.72 20.07 -0.12
C LYS A 356 11.94 19.13 -1.03
N ILE A 357 10.87 18.53 -0.55
CA ILE A 357 9.99 17.66 -1.35
C ILE A 357 9.38 18.47 -2.49
N ALA A 358 8.86 19.67 -2.21
CA ALA A 358 8.36 20.58 -3.25
C ALA A 358 9.46 20.96 -4.26
N TYR A 359 10.66 21.26 -3.79
CA TYR A 359 11.79 21.64 -4.64
C TYR A 359 12.18 20.51 -5.61
N SER A 360 12.18 19.27 -5.15
CA SER A 360 12.52 18.09 -5.97
C SER A 360 11.57 17.89 -7.16
N GLU A 361 10.33 18.37 -7.05
CA GLU A 361 9.31 18.34 -8.08
C GLU A 361 9.28 19.62 -8.94
N ALA A 362 10.28 20.50 -8.77
CA ALA A 362 10.34 21.84 -9.37
C ALA A 362 9.14 22.74 -9.01
N ASP A 363 8.47 22.47 -7.89
CA ASP A 363 7.44 23.33 -7.32
C ASP A 363 8.09 24.43 -6.48
N TYR A 364 8.64 25.43 -7.17
CA TYR A 364 9.34 26.54 -6.54
C TYR A 364 8.42 27.44 -5.72
N TYR A 365 7.12 27.47 -6.04
CA TYR A 365 6.11 28.23 -5.30
C TYR A 365 5.96 27.68 -3.88
N HIS A 366 5.67 26.37 -3.75
CA HIS A 366 5.57 25.75 -2.42
C HIS A 366 6.92 25.71 -1.70
N THR A 367 8.03 25.54 -2.44
CA THR A 367 9.36 25.61 -1.85
C THR A 367 9.59 26.96 -1.17
N GLU A 368 9.25 28.07 -1.84
CA GLU A 368 9.37 29.41 -1.25
C GLU A 368 8.55 29.52 0.03
N LEU A 369 7.27 29.10 0.00
CA LEU A 369 6.37 29.23 1.14
C LEU A 369 6.86 28.46 2.37
N TRP A 370 7.30 27.22 2.18
CA TRP A 370 7.73 26.35 3.28
C TRP A 370 9.13 26.71 3.78
N MET A 371 10.07 27.08 2.90
CA MET A 371 11.38 27.58 3.32
C MET A 371 11.26 28.92 4.06
N ALA A 372 10.35 29.80 3.66
CA ALA A 372 10.07 31.03 4.38
C ALA A 372 9.44 30.78 5.75
N GLN A 373 8.59 29.76 5.88
CA GLN A 373 8.02 29.34 7.18
C GLN A 373 9.09 28.76 8.10
N ALA A 374 9.98 27.89 7.59
CA ALA A 374 11.11 27.35 8.33
C ALA A 374 12.05 28.48 8.82
N LEU A 375 12.37 29.44 7.94
CA LEU A 375 13.21 30.59 8.29
C LEU A 375 12.56 31.49 9.36
N ARG A 376 11.23 31.63 9.33
CA ARG A 376 10.49 32.39 10.36
C ARG A 376 10.59 31.71 11.73
N GLN A 377 10.40 30.40 11.80
CA GLN A 377 10.53 29.63 13.05
C GLN A 377 11.97 29.67 13.59
N LEU A 378 12.98 29.63 12.72
CA LEU A 378 14.38 29.86 13.09
C LEU A 378 14.60 31.26 13.68
N ASP A 379 14.03 32.29 13.07
CA ASP A 379 14.12 33.67 13.54
C ASP A 379 13.41 33.88 14.90
N GLU A 380 12.41 33.06 15.21
CA GLU A 380 11.71 33.01 16.50
C GLU A 380 12.50 32.26 17.59
N GLY A 381 13.60 31.57 17.23
CA GLY A 381 14.54 30.95 18.16
C GLY A 381 14.29 29.46 18.45
N GLU A 382 13.62 28.74 17.55
CA GLU A 382 13.45 27.28 17.66
C GLU A 382 14.79 26.55 17.54
N GLU A 383 15.13 25.68 18.50
CA GLU A 383 16.36 24.87 18.46
C GLU A 383 16.24 23.73 17.43
N THR A 384 17.17 23.67 16.49
CA THR A 384 17.16 22.67 15.41
C THR A 384 18.57 22.36 14.89
N SER A 385 18.69 21.25 14.18
CA SER A 385 19.87 20.84 13.43
C SER A 385 19.98 21.55 12.05
N VAL A 386 18.88 22.10 11.55
CA VAL A 386 18.82 22.73 10.22
C VAL A 386 19.40 24.14 10.28
N ASP A 387 20.46 24.37 9.51
CA ASP A 387 21.11 25.67 9.44
C ASP A 387 20.38 26.65 8.50
N ALA A 388 20.30 27.91 8.94
CA ALA A 388 19.64 29.00 8.20
C ALA A 388 20.30 29.27 6.84
N VAL A 389 21.62 29.02 6.69
CA VAL A 389 22.32 29.15 5.39
C VAL A 389 21.73 28.18 4.38
N THR A 390 21.46 26.93 4.81
CA THR A 390 20.89 25.89 3.94
C THR A 390 19.48 26.26 3.49
N VAL A 391 18.63 26.72 4.42
CA VAL A 391 17.26 27.18 4.09
C VAL A 391 17.30 28.35 3.09
N LEU A 392 18.19 29.33 3.32
CA LEU A 392 18.34 30.48 2.43
C LEU A 392 18.86 30.12 1.04
N ASP A 393 19.67 29.07 0.88
CA ASP A 393 20.15 28.62 -0.44
C ASP A 393 18.97 28.14 -1.30
N TYR A 394 18.13 27.24 -0.77
CA TYR A 394 16.91 26.77 -1.45
C TYR A 394 15.92 27.91 -1.71
N LEU A 395 15.70 28.77 -0.71
CA LEU A 395 14.77 29.90 -0.82
C LEU A 395 15.22 30.88 -1.91
N SER A 396 16.49 31.29 -1.90
CA SER A 396 17.02 32.26 -2.87
C SER A 396 16.91 31.75 -4.32
N TYR A 397 17.19 30.47 -4.55
CA TYR A 397 17.06 29.87 -5.86
C TYR A 397 15.59 29.76 -6.30
N SER A 398 14.70 29.32 -5.40
CA SER A 398 13.28 29.14 -5.72
C SER A 398 12.61 30.47 -6.05
N VAL A 399 12.90 31.52 -5.29
CA VAL A 399 12.45 32.90 -5.56
C VAL A 399 12.99 33.40 -6.91
N TYR A 400 14.25 33.09 -7.24
CA TYR A 400 14.83 33.42 -8.55
C TYR A 400 14.11 32.70 -9.70
N GLN A 401 13.81 31.41 -9.57
CA GLN A 401 13.08 30.64 -10.61
C GLN A 401 11.67 31.19 -10.87
N GLN A 402 11.06 31.83 -9.88
CA GLN A 402 9.78 32.51 -10.02
C GLN A 402 9.89 33.90 -10.68
N GLY A 403 11.11 34.38 -10.96
CA GLY A 403 11.37 35.66 -11.63
C GLY A 403 11.54 36.86 -10.69
N GLU A 404 11.48 36.64 -9.38
CA GLU A 404 11.55 37.69 -8.34
C GLU A 404 13.01 38.02 -7.97
N LEU A 405 13.74 38.59 -8.93
CA LEU A 405 15.18 38.78 -8.85
C LEU A 405 15.64 39.65 -7.67
N GLU A 406 14.89 40.70 -7.32
CA GLU A 406 15.23 41.60 -6.21
C GLU A 406 15.14 40.88 -4.85
N ARG A 407 14.11 40.05 -4.66
CA ARG A 407 13.94 39.24 -3.45
C ARG A 407 14.99 38.12 -3.37
N ALA A 408 15.28 37.46 -4.49
CA ALA A 408 16.36 36.47 -4.54
C ALA A 408 17.72 37.07 -4.15
N LEU A 409 18.00 38.30 -4.58
CA LEU A 409 19.20 39.05 -4.21
C LEU A 409 19.23 39.38 -2.72
N GLU A 410 18.11 39.76 -2.12
CA GLU A 410 17.99 40.01 -0.68
C GLU A 410 18.30 38.76 0.14
N HIS A 411 17.69 37.62 -0.19
CA HIS A 411 17.98 36.34 0.45
C HIS A 411 19.44 35.93 0.29
N THR A 412 20.02 36.13 -0.90
CA THR A 412 21.45 35.85 -1.15
C THR A 412 22.37 36.72 -0.29
N LYS A 413 22.05 38.00 -0.10
CA LYS A 413 22.82 38.90 0.79
C LYS A 413 22.69 38.50 2.26
N ARG A 414 21.49 38.08 2.68
CA ARG A 414 21.26 37.56 4.03
C ARG A 414 22.09 36.29 4.27
N LEU A 415 22.13 35.37 3.30
CA LEU A 415 22.95 34.16 3.33
C LEU A 415 24.43 34.51 3.51
N LEU A 416 24.99 35.39 2.67
CA LEU A 416 26.40 35.81 2.75
C LEU A 416 26.76 36.57 4.03
N LYS A 417 25.78 37.11 4.75
CA LYS A 417 26.01 37.72 6.06
C LYS A 417 26.26 36.65 7.15
N LEU A 418 25.68 35.46 6.99
CA LEU A 418 25.85 34.32 7.88
C LEU A 418 27.10 33.51 7.49
N ASP A 419 27.28 33.26 6.20
CA ASP A 419 28.45 32.57 5.64
C ASP A 419 29.05 33.37 4.47
N PRO A 420 30.05 34.25 4.74
CA PRO A 420 30.70 35.06 3.70
C PRO A 420 31.45 34.24 2.64
N ASP A 421 31.88 33.02 2.97
CA ASP A 421 32.72 32.19 2.11
C ASP A 421 31.89 31.21 1.26
N HIS A 422 30.56 31.27 1.35
CA HIS A 422 29.67 30.39 0.61
C HIS A 422 29.83 30.55 -0.92
N GLN A 423 30.39 29.53 -1.57
CA GLN A 423 30.80 29.61 -2.99
C GLN A 423 29.64 29.91 -3.95
N ARG A 424 28.51 29.21 -3.79
CA ARG A 424 27.34 29.33 -4.67
C ARG A 424 26.69 30.71 -4.56
N ALA A 425 26.40 31.16 -3.34
CA ALA A 425 25.85 32.47 -3.04
C ALA A 425 26.73 33.62 -3.56
N ASN A 426 28.06 33.53 -3.45
CA ASN A 426 28.98 34.52 -4.04
C ASN A 426 28.88 34.59 -5.56
N GLY A 427 28.68 33.44 -6.23
CA GLY A 427 28.39 33.38 -7.66
C GLY A 427 27.02 33.96 -8.01
N ASN A 428 25.98 33.56 -7.28
CA ASN A 428 24.60 34.01 -7.45
C ASN A 428 24.48 35.53 -7.26
N LEU A 429 25.15 36.11 -6.27
CA LEU A 429 25.16 37.55 -6.02
C LEU A 429 25.58 38.33 -7.27
N LYS A 430 26.73 37.99 -7.84
CA LYS A 430 27.25 38.64 -9.06
C LYS A 430 26.32 38.43 -10.26
N TYR A 431 25.76 37.23 -10.38
CA TYR A 431 24.85 36.89 -11.47
C TYR A 431 23.53 37.66 -11.37
N PHE A 432 22.89 37.70 -10.19
CA PHE A 432 21.64 38.41 -9.96
C PHE A 432 21.81 39.92 -10.12
N GLU A 433 22.89 40.50 -9.61
CA GLU A 433 23.20 41.93 -9.82
C GLU A 433 23.38 42.27 -11.31
N TYR A 434 24.05 41.40 -12.07
CA TYR A 434 24.20 41.56 -13.52
C TYR A 434 22.85 41.50 -14.25
N GLN A 435 22.00 40.52 -13.94
CA GLN A 435 20.67 40.40 -14.55
C GLN A 435 19.79 41.60 -14.23
N LEU A 436 19.83 42.10 -13.00
CA LEU A 436 19.04 43.25 -12.56
C LEU A 436 19.51 44.53 -13.25
N ALA A 437 20.83 44.72 -13.39
CA ALA A 437 21.39 45.84 -14.15
C ALA A 437 21.01 45.78 -15.63
N LYS A 438 20.91 44.58 -16.22
CA LYS A 438 20.45 44.39 -17.60
C LYS A 438 18.97 44.74 -17.75
N GLN A 439 18.10 44.27 -16.85
CA GLN A 439 16.67 44.61 -16.85
C GLN A 439 16.45 46.13 -16.75
N ARG A 440 17.13 46.79 -15.81
CA ARG A 440 17.03 48.26 -15.63
C ARG A 440 17.53 49.06 -16.83
N LYS A 441 18.46 48.51 -17.63
CA LYS A 441 18.89 49.14 -18.90
C LYS A 441 17.81 49.02 -19.97
N VAL A 442 17.20 47.84 -20.12
CA VAL A 442 16.11 47.61 -21.08
C VAL A 442 14.89 48.47 -20.75
N GLU A 443 14.54 48.59 -19.46
CA GLU A 443 13.44 49.46 -19.02
C GLU A 443 13.72 50.94 -19.26
N LYS A 444 14.98 51.38 -19.09
CA LYS A 444 15.40 52.77 -19.43
C LYS A 444 15.34 53.04 -20.93
N GLU A 445 15.68 52.06 -21.77
CA GLU A 445 15.61 52.15 -23.23
C GLU A 445 14.17 52.08 -23.77
N GLN A 446 13.23 51.49 -23.01
CA GLN A 446 11.79 51.42 -23.35
C GLN A 446 10.94 52.55 -22.76
N SER A 447 11.53 53.52 -22.05
CA SER A 447 10.82 54.67 -21.45
C SER A 447 10.43 55.77 -22.47
N GLY A 448 9.87 55.35 -23.61
CA GLY A 448 9.55 56.23 -24.73
C GLY A 448 8.40 55.78 -25.62
N THR A 449 7.49 54.91 -25.19
CA THR A 449 6.09 54.84 -25.68
C THR A 449 5.28 53.79 -24.90
N GLU A 450 4.07 54.20 -24.49
CA GLU A 450 2.96 53.37 -23.99
C GLU A 450 3.05 52.79 -22.57
N GLU A 451 2.85 53.67 -21.59
CA GLU A 451 2.09 53.33 -20.38
C GLU A 451 0.59 53.19 -20.74
N ARG A 452 0.10 51.95 -20.82
CA ARG A 452 -1.24 51.46 -20.42
C ARG A 452 -1.51 50.11 -21.10
N ASP A 453 -1.31 49.02 -20.35
CA ASP A 453 -2.09 47.76 -20.42
C ASP A 453 -1.40 46.52 -19.79
N LYS A 454 -0.30 46.67 -19.04
CA LYS A 454 0.39 45.52 -18.42
C LYS A 454 0.20 45.33 -16.92
N ARG A 455 -0.75 46.02 -16.28
CA ARG A 455 -1.07 45.80 -14.84
C ARG A 455 -2.44 45.17 -14.57
N GLU A 456 -3.12 44.65 -15.58
CA GLU A 456 -4.34 43.83 -15.41
C GLU A 456 -4.20 42.36 -15.85
N LEU A 457 -3.00 41.92 -16.27
CA LEU A 457 -2.80 40.55 -16.77
C LEU A 457 -2.13 39.57 -15.81
N ASP A 458 -1.60 40.03 -14.66
CA ASP A 458 -0.94 39.14 -13.68
C ASP A 458 -1.80 38.73 -12.47
N SER A 459 -3.09 39.08 -12.45
CA SER A 459 -4.07 38.46 -11.52
C SER A 459 -5.17 37.65 -12.24
N LYS A 460 -5.04 37.46 -13.56
CA LYS A 460 -5.99 36.72 -14.40
C LYS A 460 -5.45 35.36 -14.88
N LYS A 461 -4.46 34.78 -14.20
CA LYS A 461 -4.13 33.36 -14.38
C LYS A 461 -4.97 32.51 -13.41
N ASP A 462 -5.60 31.48 -13.98
CA ASP A 462 -6.28 30.35 -13.34
C ASP A 462 -7.74 30.40 -12.88
N PHE A 463 -8.51 31.46 -13.13
CA PHE A 463 -9.96 31.38 -12.86
C PHE A 463 -10.77 30.60 -13.91
N SER A 464 -10.21 30.36 -15.11
CA SER A 464 -10.90 29.71 -16.23
C SER A 464 -10.47 28.27 -16.51
N THR A 465 -9.46 27.75 -15.80
CA THR A 465 -9.00 26.37 -15.96
C THR A 465 -9.91 25.42 -15.19
N GLU A 466 -10.04 24.18 -15.67
CA GLU A 466 -10.85 23.14 -15.00
C GLU A 466 -10.43 22.94 -13.54
N LYS A 467 -9.12 22.97 -13.28
CA LYS A 467 -8.52 22.92 -11.94
C LYS A 467 -9.05 24.06 -11.05
N GLY A 468 -9.04 25.30 -11.55
CA GLY A 468 -9.55 26.46 -10.79
C GLY A 468 -11.03 26.35 -10.40
N LYS A 469 -11.90 25.87 -11.32
CA LYS A 469 -13.32 25.63 -11.02
C LYS A 469 -13.51 24.54 -9.96
N TYR A 470 -12.76 23.44 -10.08
CA TYR A 470 -12.77 22.33 -9.13
C TYR A 470 -12.40 22.79 -7.72
N GLU A 471 -11.29 23.51 -7.57
CA GLU A 471 -10.82 23.96 -6.26
C GLU A 471 -11.76 25.01 -5.63
N GLN A 472 -12.33 25.93 -6.43
CA GLN A 472 -13.35 26.86 -5.96
C GLN A 472 -14.57 26.15 -5.38
N LEU A 473 -15.02 25.08 -6.02
CA LEU A 473 -16.14 24.29 -5.51
C LEU A 473 -15.79 23.56 -4.23
N CYS A 474 -14.56 23.03 -4.11
CA CYS A 474 -14.10 22.43 -2.87
C CYS A 474 -14.08 23.43 -1.71
N ARG A 475 -13.80 24.71 -1.97
CA ARG A 475 -13.89 25.80 -0.98
C ARG A 475 -15.31 26.34 -0.75
N GLY A 476 -16.30 25.89 -1.53
CA GLY A 476 -17.68 26.41 -1.45
C GLY A 476 -17.88 27.78 -2.11
N GLU A 477 -16.95 28.20 -2.97
CA GLU A 477 -16.94 29.47 -3.71
C GLU A 477 -17.69 29.40 -5.06
N GLY A 478 -18.20 28.23 -5.44
CA GLY A 478 -18.80 27.99 -6.76
C GLY A 478 -20.18 28.62 -7.01
N ILE A 479 -20.70 28.39 -8.23
CA ILE A 479 -21.99 28.92 -8.69
C ILE A 479 -23.11 28.41 -7.77
N ARG A 480 -23.76 29.34 -7.07
CA ARG A 480 -24.94 29.02 -6.25
C ARG A 480 -26.20 29.04 -7.10
N LEU A 481 -27.17 28.19 -6.76
CA LEU A 481 -28.51 28.27 -7.34
C LEU A 481 -29.08 29.68 -7.15
N THR A 482 -29.72 30.21 -8.19
CA THR A 482 -30.48 31.45 -8.05
C THR A 482 -31.64 31.21 -7.07
N PRO A 483 -32.12 32.22 -6.33
CA PRO A 483 -33.23 32.04 -5.39
C PRO A 483 -34.48 31.40 -6.04
N ARG A 484 -34.71 31.68 -7.33
CA ARG A 484 -35.79 31.09 -8.13
C ARG A 484 -35.59 29.59 -8.43
N ARG A 485 -34.35 29.14 -8.64
CA ARG A 485 -34.04 27.71 -8.81
C ARG A 485 -34.07 27.01 -7.45
N GLN A 486 -33.51 27.63 -6.41
CA GLN A 486 -33.49 27.08 -5.06
C GLN A 486 -34.91 26.87 -4.50
N SER A 487 -35.85 27.77 -4.77
CA SER A 487 -37.25 27.60 -4.34
C SER A 487 -37.99 26.43 -5.00
N ARG A 488 -37.41 25.84 -6.05
CA ARG A 488 -37.92 24.63 -6.70
C ARG A 488 -37.32 23.34 -6.15
N MET A 489 -36.29 23.41 -5.31
CA MET A 489 -35.73 22.24 -4.63
C MET A 489 -36.66 21.83 -3.49
N PHE A 490 -36.91 20.54 -3.35
CA PHE A 490 -37.84 20.05 -2.34
C PHE A 490 -37.42 18.72 -1.74
N CYS A 491 -37.68 18.60 -0.44
CA CYS A 491 -37.64 17.33 0.27
C CYS A 491 -38.99 16.62 0.16
N ARG A 492 -38.97 15.30 -0.01
CA ARG A 492 -40.18 14.48 -0.21
C ARG A 492 -40.02 13.09 0.38
N PHE A 493 -41.16 12.47 0.69
CA PHE A 493 -41.25 11.02 0.86
C PHE A 493 -41.47 10.40 -0.52
N TYR A 494 -40.55 9.56 -0.95
CA TYR A 494 -40.52 8.94 -2.27
C TYR A 494 -40.85 7.45 -2.16
N ASP A 495 -41.81 7.00 -2.96
CA ASP A 495 -42.32 5.63 -2.96
C ASP A 495 -41.98 4.83 -4.23
N ASN A 496 -41.16 5.41 -5.12
CA ASN A 496 -40.82 4.88 -6.44
C ASN A 496 -42.03 4.34 -7.23
N ASN A 497 -42.96 5.24 -7.57
CA ASN A 497 -44.17 4.90 -8.33
C ASN A 497 -45.00 3.79 -7.66
N ARG A 498 -45.18 3.91 -6.33
CA ARG A 498 -45.91 2.94 -5.51
C ARG A 498 -45.27 1.54 -5.47
N HIS A 499 -43.95 1.48 -5.37
CA HIS A 499 -43.25 0.23 -5.08
C HIS A 499 -43.82 -0.41 -3.78
N PRO A 500 -44.21 -1.69 -3.76
CA PRO A 500 -44.96 -2.28 -2.65
C PRO A 500 -44.35 -2.06 -1.27
N TYR A 501 -43.01 -2.09 -1.18
CA TYR A 501 -42.29 -1.85 0.07
C TYR A 501 -42.32 -0.37 0.50
N TYR A 502 -42.14 0.56 -0.45
CA TYR A 502 -42.01 1.99 -0.16
C TYR A 502 -43.34 2.74 -0.09
N VAL A 503 -44.46 2.09 -0.46
CA VAL A 503 -45.80 2.59 -0.12
C VAL A 503 -46.02 2.57 1.40
N LEU A 504 -45.49 1.56 2.10
CA LEU A 504 -45.63 1.43 3.56
C LEU A 504 -44.56 2.21 4.33
N GLY A 505 -43.36 2.31 3.78
CA GLY A 505 -42.25 3.03 4.38
C GLY A 505 -41.46 3.84 3.35
N PRO A 506 -41.97 4.99 2.88
CA PRO A 506 -41.33 5.76 1.81
C PRO A 506 -39.96 6.29 2.23
N VAL A 507 -39.04 6.38 1.27
CA VAL A 507 -37.68 6.89 1.53
C VAL A 507 -37.68 8.42 1.54
N LYS A 508 -36.81 9.00 2.36
CA LYS A 508 -36.61 10.45 2.42
C LYS A 508 -35.69 10.85 1.25
N GLN A 509 -36.21 11.63 0.31
CA GLN A 509 -35.49 12.15 -0.85
C GLN A 509 -35.39 13.67 -0.79
N GLU A 510 -34.26 14.22 -1.17
CA GLU A 510 -33.97 15.65 -1.26
C GLU A 510 -33.33 15.97 -2.61
N ASP A 511 -33.72 17.09 -3.22
CA ASP A 511 -33.06 17.59 -4.43
C ASP A 511 -31.84 18.41 -4.05
N GLU A 512 -30.65 17.95 -4.44
CA GLU A 512 -29.38 18.66 -4.29
C GLU A 512 -29.16 19.62 -5.45
N TRP A 513 -29.65 19.27 -6.64
CA TRP A 513 -29.50 20.08 -7.85
C TRP A 513 -30.60 19.75 -8.89
N ASP A 514 -31.04 20.74 -9.67
CA ASP A 514 -32.09 20.57 -10.70
C ASP A 514 -31.56 20.08 -12.05
N ARG A 515 -30.39 20.54 -12.51
CA ARG A 515 -29.81 20.18 -13.83
C ARG A 515 -28.28 20.09 -13.82
N PRO A 516 -27.67 18.90 -13.97
CA PRO A 516 -28.34 17.60 -14.03
C PRO A 516 -29.10 17.32 -12.73
N ARG A 517 -30.10 16.44 -12.78
CA ARG A 517 -30.87 16.13 -11.58
C ARG A 517 -30.01 15.31 -10.62
N ILE A 518 -29.64 15.91 -9.50
CA ILE A 518 -28.86 15.25 -8.43
C ILE A 518 -29.77 15.15 -7.20
N VAL A 519 -29.97 13.93 -6.72
CA VAL A 519 -30.85 13.67 -5.58
C VAL A 519 -30.10 12.97 -4.46
N ARG A 520 -30.40 13.36 -3.22
CA ARG A 520 -29.95 12.67 -2.01
C ARG A 520 -31.07 11.83 -1.42
N PHE A 521 -30.73 10.62 -1.00
CA PHE A 521 -31.57 9.76 -0.17
C PHE A 521 -31.00 9.69 1.25
N HIS A 522 -31.85 9.93 2.24
CA HIS A 522 -31.45 9.97 3.65
C HIS A 522 -31.74 8.66 4.38
N ASN A 523 -30.86 8.28 5.31
CA ASN A 523 -30.98 7.09 6.17
C ASN A 523 -31.20 5.79 5.38
N ILE A 524 -30.46 5.63 4.28
CA ILE A 524 -30.69 4.56 3.31
C ILE A 524 -29.81 3.33 3.57
N ILE A 525 -28.76 3.49 4.37
CA ILE A 525 -27.89 2.42 4.82
C ILE A 525 -27.65 2.58 6.33
N SER A 526 -27.80 1.49 7.08
CA SER A 526 -27.70 1.51 8.53
C SER A 526 -26.25 1.44 9.02
N GLU A 527 -25.97 1.90 10.25
CA GLU A 527 -24.67 1.79 10.92
C GLU A 527 -24.08 0.37 10.80
N ARG A 528 -24.90 -0.64 11.13
CA ARG A 528 -24.50 -2.06 11.10
C ARG A 528 -24.13 -2.54 9.71
N GLU A 529 -24.86 -2.10 8.69
CA GLU A 529 -24.54 -2.44 7.29
C GLU A 529 -23.25 -1.76 6.84
N MET A 530 -23.08 -0.48 7.16
CA MET A 530 -21.87 0.27 6.84
C MET A 530 -20.63 -0.36 7.45
N GLU A 531 -20.66 -0.71 8.74
CA GLU A 531 -19.50 -1.34 9.40
C GLU A 531 -19.18 -2.71 8.82
N LYS A 532 -20.21 -3.54 8.49
CA LYS A 532 -19.96 -4.83 7.83
C LYS A 532 -19.38 -4.65 6.43
N VAL A 533 -19.83 -3.66 5.66
CA VAL A 533 -19.25 -3.35 4.33
C VAL A 533 -17.79 -2.91 4.48
N LYS A 534 -17.47 -2.04 5.43
CA LYS A 534 -16.09 -1.62 5.72
C LYS A 534 -15.21 -2.79 6.15
N GLU A 535 -15.72 -3.67 7.01
CA GLU A 535 -15.02 -4.89 7.48
C GLU A 535 -14.63 -5.80 6.31
N LEU A 536 -15.58 -6.08 5.40
CA LEU A 536 -15.33 -6.89 4.20
C LEU A 536 -14.35 -6.22 3.23
N ALA A 537 -14.39 -4.90 3.12
CA ALA A 537 -13.55 -4.14 2.19
C ALA A 537 -12.11 -3.95 2.68
N LYS A 538 -11.90 -3.69 3.99
CA LYS A 538 -10.60 -3.38 4.60
C LYS A 538 -9.43 -4.27 4.12
N PRO A 539 -9.51 -5.62 4.16
CA PRO A 539 -8.37 -6.46 3.76
C PRO A 539 -8.05 -6.39 2.26
N ARG A 540 -9.01 -5.95 1.43
CA ARG A 540 -8.91 -5.91 -0.03
C ARG A 540 -8.66 -4.50 -0.58
N LEU A 541 -8.51 -3.50 0.29
CA LEU A 541 -8.23 -2.14 -0.12
C LEU A 541 -6.86 -2.08 -0.82
N ARG A 542 -6.87 -1.67 -2.10
CA ARG A 542 -5.68 -1.49 -2.92
C ARG A 542 -5.72 -0.15 -3.65
N ARG A 543 -4.56 0.43 -3.93
CA ARG A 543 -4.46 1.65 -4.74
C ARG A 543 -4.81 1.35 -6.19
N ALA A 544 -5.39 2.34 -6.86
CA ALA A 544 -5.62 2.26 -8.30
C ALA A 544 -4.27 2.35 -9.03
N THR A 545 -3.97 1.33 -9.84
CA THR A 545 -2.78 1.29 -10.71
C THR A 545 -3.17 1.50 -12.16
N ILE A 546 -2.41 2.33 -12.87
CA ILE A 546 -2.46 2.51 -14.31
C ILE A 546 -1.25 1.83 -14.95
N SER A 547 -1.41 1.24 -16.13
CA SER A 547 -0.25 0.80 -16.91
C SER A 547 0.40 2.03 -17.52
N ASN A 548 1.67 2.29 -17.20
CA ASN A 548 2.42 3.34 -17.87
C ASN A 548 2.58 2.95 -19.36
N PRO A 549 2.11 3.78 -20.30
CA PRO A 549 2.12 3.44 -21.72
C PRO A 549 3.52 3.43 -22.34
N VAL A 550 4.52 4.04 -21.68
CA VAL A 550 5.92 4.11 -22.12
C VAL A 550 6.74 2.96 -21.54
N THR A 551 6.63 2.73 -20.23
CA THR A 551 7.46 1.73 -19.54
C THR A 551 6.79 0.35 -19.44
N GLY A 552 5.47 0.27 -19.62
CA GLY A 552 4.69 -0.95 -19.44
C GLY A 552 4.55 -1.39 -17.98
N VAL A 553 5.10 -0.62 -17.04
CA VAL A 553 5.05 -0.89 -15.59
C VAL A 553 3.73 -0.35 -15.02
N LEU A 554 3.12 -1.07 -14.09
CA LEU A 554 1.96 -0.59 -13.34
C LEU A 554 2.42 0.52 -12.37
N GLU A 555 1.99 1.74 -12.62
CA GLU A 555 2.23 2.91 -11.78
C GLU A 555 0.95 3.32 -11.06
N THR A 556 1.07 3.95 -9.89
CA THR A 556 -0.12 4.38 -9.14
C THR A 556 -0.75 5.63 -9.76
N ALA A 557 -2.07 5.68 -9.88
CA ALA A 557 -2.76 6.81 -10.46
C ALA A 557 -2.61 8.08 -9.58
N HIS A 558 -1.93 9.11 -10.10
CA HIS A 558 -1.81 10.40 -9.40
C HIS A 558 -3.15 11.17 -9.33
N TYR A 559 -4.05 10.95 -10.29
CA TYR A 559 -5.36 11.61 -10.37
C TYR A 559 -6.41 11.02 -9.40
N ARG A 560 -6.18 9.81 -8.86
CA ARG A 560 -7.08 9.13 -7.90
C ARG A 560 -6.29 8.61 -6.71
N ILE A 561 -6.39 9.34 -5.61
CA ILE A 561 -5.69 9.04 -4.36
C ILE A 561 -6.69 8.49 -3.36
N SER A 562 -7.05 7.24 -3.59
CA SER A 562 -7.95 6.45 -2.75
C SER A 562 -7.55 4.98 -2.83
N LYS A 563 -7.79 4.22 -1.78
CA LYS A 563 -7.80 2.76 -1.85
C LYS A 563 -9.21 2.26 -2.11
N SER A 564 -9.36 1.28 -2.99
CA SER A 564 -10.65 0.72 -3.35
C SER A 564 -10.66 -0.80 -3.22
N ALA A 565 -11.84 -1.35 -2.93
CA ALA A 565 -12.14 -2.77 -2.92
C ALA A 565 -13.48 -2.98 -3.65
N TRP A 566 -13.70 -4.19 -4.15
CA TRP A 566 -14.94 -4.57 -4.83
C TRP A 566 -15.58 -5.72 -4.07
N LEU A 567 -16.89 -5.61 -3.86
CA LEU A 567 -17.67 -6.59 -3.13
C LEU A 567 -18.79 -7.12 -4.01
N ALA A 568 -18.76 -8.42 -4.27
CA ALA A 568 -19.78 -9.08 -5.07
C ALA A 568 -21.00 -9.46 -4.20
N ALA A 569 -22.18 -9.55 -4.82
CA ALA A 569 -23.43 -9.80 -4.10
C ALA A 569 -23.42 -11.12 -3.31
N TYR A 570 -22.81 -12.16 -3.87
CA TYR A 570 -22.75 -13.50 -3.27
C TYR A 570 -21.81 -13.60 -2.07
N GLU A 571 -20.95 -12.60 -1.83
CA GLU A 571 -19.95 -12.66 -0.76
C GLU A 571 -20.56 -12.49 0.62
N HIS A 572 -21.64 -11.69 0.72
CA HIS A 572 -22.33 -11.51 1.99
C HIS A 572 -23.77 -11.02 1.80
N PRO A 573 -24.75 -11.53 2.58
CA PRO A 573 -26.16 -11.13 2.47
C PRO A 573 -26.43 -9.63 2.66
N VAL A 574 -25.53 -8.88 3.32
CA VAL A 574 -25.63 -7.41 3.42
C VAL A 574 -25.48 -6.75 2.05
N VAL A 575 -24.52 -7.20 1.24
CA VAL A 575 -24.24 -6.61 -0.08
C VAL A 575 -25.42 -6.88 -1.01
N ASP A 576 -25.96 -8.09 -0.98
CA ASP A 576 -27.17 -8.46 -1.73
C ASP A 576 -28.39 -7.60 -1.36
N ARG A 577 -28.66 -7.43 -0.04
CA ARG A 577 -29.73 -6.53 0.42
C ARG A 577 -29.53 -5.08 -0.01
N ILE A 578 -28.30 -4.60 -0.05
CA ILE A 578 -27.98 -3.25 -0.54
C ILE A 578 -28.31 -3.16 -2.04
N ASN A 579 -27.91 -4.14 -2.85
CA ASN A 579 -28.23 -4.15 -4.29
C ASN A 579 -29.74 -4.16 -4.53
N GLN A 580 -30.48 -5.03 -3.84
CA GLN A 580 -31.94 -5.06 -3.93
C GLN A 580 -32.56 -3.71 -3.56
N ARG A 581 -32.07 -3.07 -2.50
CA ARG A 581 -32.55 -1.75 -2.06
C ARG A 581 -32.32 -0.68 -3.14
N ILE A 582 -31.15 -0.66 -3.78
CA ILE A 582 -30.85 0.28 -4.88
C ILE A 582 -31.82 0.06 -6.05
N GLN A 583 -32.05 -1.20 -6.45
CA GLN A 583 -33.03 -1.54 -7.48
C GLN A 583 -34.44 -1.06 -7.13
N ASP A 584 -34.90 -1.35 -5.91
CA ASP A 584 -36.25 -1.01 -5.49
C ASP A 584 -36.48 0.50 -5.40
N ILE A 585 -35.44 1.29 -5.07
CA ILE A 585 -35.54 2.75 -4.99
C ILE A 585 -35.44 3.39 -6.37
N THR A 586 -34.44 2.99 -7.16
CA THR A 586 -34.19 3.62 -8.47
C THR A 586 -35.18 3.15 -9.53
N GLY A 587 -35.79 1.98 -9.35
CA GLY A 587 -36.57 1.28 -10.38
C GLY A 587 -35.72 0.65 -11.48
N LEU A 588 -34.41 0.86 -11.47
CA LEU A 588 -33.48 0.33 -12.46
C LEU A 588 -33.07 -1.10 -12.10
N ASP A 589 -32.89 -1.93 -13.12
CA ASP A 589 -32.37 -3.29 -12.94
C ASP A 589 -30.90 -3.25 -12.54
N VAL A 590 -30.50 -4.04 -11.53
CA VAL A 590 -29.11 -4.09 -11.07
C VAL A 590 -28.42 -5.41 -11.37
N THR A 591 -29.03 -6.30 -12.17
CA THR A 591 -28.43 -7.62 -12.47
C THR A 591 -27.15 -7.51 -13.29
N THR A 592 -27.08 -6.50 -14.16
CA THR A 592 -25.91 -6.15 -14.99
C THR A 592 -25.05 -5.06 -14.37
N ALA A 593 -25.43 -4.54 -13.20
CA ALA A 593 -24.69 -3.50 -12.51
C ALA A 593 -23.37 -4.04 -11.95
N GLU A 594 -22.35 -3.19 -11.90
CA GLU A 594 -21.02 -3.60 -11.40
C GLU A 594 -21.05 -4.00 -9.93
N GLU A 595 -20.01 -4.69 -9.47
CA GLU A 595 -19.82 -4.99 -8.05
C GLU A 595 -19.84 -3.72 -7.20
N LEU A 596 -20.16 -3.87 -5.91
CA LEU A 596 -20.21 -2.74 -5.01
C LEU A 596 -18.77 -2.25 -4.75
N GLN A 597 -18.39 -1.12 -5.34
CA GLN A 597 -17.09 -0.52 -5.09
C GLN A 597 -17.12 0.14 -3.72
N VAL A 598 -16.12 -0.12 -2.88
CA VAL A 598 -15.90 0.55 -1.61
C VAL A 598 -14.59 1.31 -1.69
N ALA A 599 -14.61 2.61 -1.43
CA ALA A 599 -13.43 3.45 -1.47
C ALA A 599 -13.18 4.14 -0.11
N ASN A 600 -11.91 4.19 0.28
CA ASN A 600 -11.44 4.97 1.41
C ASN A 600 -10.45 6.04 0.96
N TYR A 601 -10.69 7.27 1.39
CA TYR A 601 -9.81 8.41 1.15
C TYR A 601 -9.13 8.78 2.47
N GLY A 602 -7.81 8.66 2.50
CA GLY A 602 -6.95 9.15 3.58
C GLY A 602 -6.70 10.66 3.51
N VAL A 603 -5.62 11.12 4.15
CA VAL A 603 -5.27 12.54 4.21
C VAL A 603 -4.98 13.07 2.81
N GLY A 604 -5.66 14.16 2.42
CA GLY A 604 -5.54 14.74 1.07
C GLY A 604 -5.99 13.81 -0.06
N GLY A 605 -6.64 12.69 0.26
CA GLY A 605 -7.16 11.75 -0.73
C GLY A 605 -8.26 12.39 -1.57
N GLN A 606 -8.14 12.28 -2.89
CA GLN A 606 -9.04 12.91 -3.85
C GLN A 606 -9.37 11.98 -5.03
N TYR A 607 -10.32 12.40 -5.84
CA TYR A 607 -10.53 11.88 -7.19
C TYR A 607 -10.74 13.08 -8.10
N GLU A 608 -9.83 13.30 -9.04
CA GLU A 608 -9.92 14.39 -10.02
C GLU A 608 -11.18 14.31 -10.90
N PRO A 609 -11.57 15.43 -11.54
CA PRO A 609 -12.74 15.48 -12.42
C PRO A 609 -12.76 14.39 -13.50
N HIS A 610 -13.82 13.58 -13.50
CA HIS A 610 -14.00 12.46 -14.41
C HIS A 610 -15.47 12.27 -14.79
N PHE A 611 -15.69 11.35 -15.74
CA PHE A 611 -17.00 10.82 -16.09
C PHE A 611 -17.08 9.37 -15.65
N ASP A 612 -18.28 8.95 -15.24
CA ASP A 612 -18.52 7.54 -14.95
C ASP A 612 -18.84 6.74 -16.21
N PHE A 613 -19.37 7.38 -17.26
CA PHE A 613 -19.68 6.74 -18.53
C PHE A 613 -18.48 6.72 -19.49
N GLY A 614 -18.44 5.74 -20.38
CA GLY A 614 -17.45 5.64 -21.45
C GLY A 614 -17.76 6.63 -22.57
N ARG A 615 -16.76 7.38 -23.03
CA ARG A 615 -16.96 8.41 -24.06
C ARG A 615 -16.79 7.83 -25.46
N LYS A 616 -17.49 8.42 -26.44
CA LYS A 616 -17.46 7.95 -27.85
C LYS A 616 -16.09 8.09 -28.51
N ASP A 617 -15.26 9.02 -28.02
CA ASP A 617 -13.89 9.27 -28.46
C ASP A 617 -12.86 8.31 -27.84
N GLU A 618 -13.28 7.43 -26.93
CA GLU A 618 -12.44 6.43 -26.28
C GLU A 618 -12.77 5.01 -26.80
N PRO A 619 -11.82 4.06 -26.72
CA PRO A 619 -12.14 2.65 -26.92
C PRO A 619 -13.29 2.24 -26.01
N ASP A 620 -14.32 1.62 -26.57
CA ASP A 620 -15.51 1.20 -25.82
C ASP A 620 -15.13 0.20 -24.72
N ALA A 621 -14.99 0.72 -23.50
CA ALA A 621 -14.58 -0.02 -22.32
C ALA A 621 -15.56 -1.13 -21.93
N PHE A 622 -16.79 -1.09 -22.44
CA PHE A 622 -17.86 -2.04 -22.09
C PHE A 622 -18.17 -3.03 -23.22
N LYS A 623 -17.45 -2.93 -24.35
CA LYS A 623 -17.67 -3.77 -25.52
C LYS A 623 -17.47 -5.26 -25.23
N GLU A 624 -16.47 -5.60 -24.41
CA GLU A 624 -16.17 -6.99 -24.03
C GLU A 624 -17.15 -7.53 -22.96
N LEU A 625 -17.68 -6.64 -22.11
CA LEU A 625 -18.66 -6.97 -21.07
C LEU A 625 -20.06 -7.20 -21.64
N GLY A 626 -20.40 -6.53 -22.75
CA GLY A 626 -21.72 -6.65 -23.38
C GLY A 626 -22.86 -6.18 -22.47
N THR A 627 -22.57 -5.31 -21.50
CA THR A 627 -23.53 -4.73 -20.55
C THR A 627 -24.02 -3.34 -20.97
N GLY A 628 -23.39 -2.72 -21.98
CA GLY A 628 -23.67 -1.35 -22.37
C GLY A 628 -22.98 -0.34 -21.45
N ASN A 629 -23.18 0.95 -21.69
CA ASN A 629 -22.53 2.02 -20.95
C ASN A 629 -23.16 2.18 -19.54
N ARG A 630 -22.51 2.92 -18.65
CA ARG A 630 -23.00 3.19 -17.30
C ARG A 630 -24.06 4.28 -17.34
N ILE A 631 -25.31 3.91 -17.09
CA ILE A 631 -26.47 4.78 -17.23
C ILE A 631 -26.68 5.71 -16.04
N ALA A 632 -26.31 5.26 -14.84
CA ALA A 632 -26.50 6.00 -13.60
C ALA A 632 -25.47 5.59 -12.54
N THR A 633 -25.24 6.49 -11.60
CA THR A 633 -24.36 6.27 -10.45
C THR A 633 -25.13 6.43 -9.16
N TRP A 634 -24.88 5.49 -8.25
CA TRP A 634 -25.36 5.52 -6.88
C TRP A 634 -24.19 5.51 -5.90
N LEU A 635 -24.02 6.60 -5.15
CA LEU A 635 -22.90 6.82 -4.25
C LEU A 635 -23.37 6.91 -2.79
N PHE A 636 -23.04 5.91 -1.96
CA PHE A 636 -23.24 5.96 -0.51
C PHE A 636 -22.12 6.74 0.19
N TYR A 637 -22.49 7.51 1.22
CA TYR A 637 -21.55 8.04 2.21
C TYR A 637 -21.64 7.22 3.50
N MET A 638 -20.53 6.56 3.86
CA MET A 638 -20.46 5.64 5.01
C MET A 638 -19.74 6.22 6.23
N SER A 639 -19.34 7.48 6.16
CA SER A 639 -18.75 8.24 7.27
C SER A 639 -19.07 9.73 7.12
N ASP A 640 -19.06 10.43 8.25
CA ASP A 640 -19.09 11.88 8.26
C ASP A 640 -17.68 12.42 8.04
N VAL A 641 -17.60 13.52 7.29
CA VAL A 641 -16.34 14.22 7.00
C VAL A 641 -16.45 15.61 7.59
N ALA A 642 -15.57 15.94 8.53
CA ALA A 642 -15.65 17.19 9.27
C ALA A 642 -15.36 18.41 8.37
N ALA A 643 -14.35 18.30 7.50
CA ALA A 643 -14.05 19.32 6.51
C ALA A 643 -13.50 18.72 5.20
N GLY A 644 -13.86 19.35 4.08
CA GLY A 644 -13.50 18.89 2.75
C GLY A 644 -14.28 17.64 2.29
N GLY A 645 -13.74 16.89 1.34
CA GLY A 645 -14.31 15.61 0.92
C GLY A 645 -15.62 15.68 0.13
N ALA A 646 -16.11 16.86 -0.27
CA ALA A 646 -17.34 16.99 -1.06
C ALA A 646 -17.27 16.28 -2.42
N THR A 647 -18.42 15.79 -2.91
CA THR A 647 -18.55 15.40 -4.32
C THR A 647 -19.00 16.64 -5.10
N VAL A 648 -18.18 17.11 -6.03
CA VAL A 648 -18.42 18.35 -6.76
C VAL A 648 -18.61 18.08 -8.25
N PHE A 649 -19.41 18.93 -8.91
CA PHE A 649 -19.71 18.86 -10.34
C PHE A 649 -19.23 20.16 -11.01
N PRO A 650 -17.96 20.23 -11.47
CA PRO A 650 -17.32 21.47 -11.92
C PRO A 650 -18.03 22.23 -13.03
N GLU A 651 -18.70 21.52 -13.95
CA GLU A 651 -19.36 22.15 -15.10
C GLU A 651 -20.62 22.93 -14.71
N VAL A 652 -21.34 22.48 -13.68
CA VAL A 652 -22.59 23.12 -13.24
C VAL A 652 -22.46 23.90 -11.94
N GLY A 653 -21.37 23.69 -11.20
CA GLY A 653 -21.12 24.35 -9.93
C GLY A 653 -21.83 23.70 -8.72
N ALA A 654 -22.30 22.46 -8.87
CA ALA A 654 -22.95 21.74 -7.77
C ALA A 654 -21.90 21.15 -6.81
N ALA A 655 -22.22 21.10 -5.51
CA ALA A 655 -21.37 20.52 -4.49
C ALA A 655 -22.22 19.82 -3.43
N VAL A 656 -21.92 18.54 -3.22
CA VAL A 656 -22.69 17.65 -2.35
C VAL A 656 -21.79 17.21 -1.21
N LYS A 657 -22.12 17.64 0.02
CA LYS A 657 -21.32 17.32 1.21
C LYS A 657 -21.54 15.86 1.65
N PRO A 658 -20.49 15.16 2.13
CA PRO A 658 -20.65 13.82 2.67
C PRO A 658 -21.50 13.85 3.93
N MET A 659 -22.47 12.95 4.03
CA MET A 659 -23.31 12.80 5.21
C MET A 659 -23.55 11.31 5.44
N LYS A 660 -23.09 10.78 6.58
CA LYS A 660 -23.15 9.35 6.88
C LYS A 660 -24.56 8.79 6.77
N GLY A 661 -24.69 7.61 6.17
CA GLY A 661 -25.97 6.92 6.00
C GLY A 661 -26.83 7.45 4.85
N THR A 662 -26.36 8.45 4.11
CA THR A 662 -27.03 8.97 2.91
C THR A 662 -26.46 8.37 1.63
N ALA A 663 -27.21 8.48 0.53
CA ALA A 663 -26.72 8.20 -0.81
C ALA A 663 -27.06 9.33 -1.76
N VAL A 664 -26.24 9.53 -2.78
CA VAL A 664 -26.45 10.50 -3.86
C VAL A 664 -26.60 9.73 -5.16
N PHE A 665 -27.57 10.16 -5.97
CA PHE A 665 -27.90 9.51 -7.23
C PHE A 665 -28.03 10.55 -8.35
N TRP A 666 -27.47 10.22 -9.50
CA TRP A 666 -27.61 10.97 -10.75
C TRP A 666 -27.55 10.01 -11.95
N TYR A 667 -28.13 10.45 -13.07
CA TYR A 667 -27.99 9.76 -14.34
C TYR A 667 -26.72 10.26 -15.05
N ASN A 668 -25.95 9.35 -15.62
CA ASN A 668 -24.74 9.66 -16.40
C ASN A 668 -25.06 9.87 -17.89
N LEU A 669 -26.16 9.27 -18.35
CA LEU A 669 -26.62 9.31 -19.73
C LEU A 669 -28.02 9.92 -19.81
N PHE A 670 -28.25 10.72 -20.84
CA PHE A 670 -29.59 11.11 -21.27
C PHE A 670 -30.42 9.88 -21.67
N PRO A 671 -31.76 9.98 -21.74
CA PRO A 671 -32.61 8.92 -22.27
C PRO A 671 -32.23 8.47 -23.71
N SER A 672 -31.57 9.33 -24.48
CA SER A 672 -31.02 9.00 -25.80
C SER A 672 -29.83 8.03 -25.79
N GLY A 673 -29.26 7.76 -24.62
CA GLY A 673 -28.00 7.02 -24.45
C GLY A 673 -26.76 7.89 -24.66
N GLU A 674 -26.92 9.18 -24.97
CA GLU A 674 -25.79 10.11 -25.04
C GLU A 674 -25.31 10.49 -23.63
N GLY A 675 -23.98 10.58 -23.47
CA GLY A 675 -23.36 10.98 -22.21
C GLY A 675 -23.68 12.42 -21.82
N ASP A 676 -24.09 12.63 -20.58
CA ASP A 676 -24.35 13.96 -20.05
C ASP A 676 -23.06 14.56 -19.50
N TYR A 677 -22.43 15.44 -20.30
CA TYR A 677 -21.18 16.12 -19.92
C TYR A 677 -21.32 17.04 -18.70
N SER A 678 -22.55 17.40 -18.30
CA SER A 678 -22.80 18.17 -17.08
C SER A 678 -22.60 17.36 -15.80
N THR A 679 -22.52 16.03 -15.92
CA THR A 679 -22.26 15.08 -14.82
C THR A 679 -20.78 14.88 -14.52
N ARG A 680 -19.90 15.65 -15.18
CA ARG A 680 -18.46 15.66 -14.86
C ARG A 680 -18.31 15.98 -13.38
N HIS A 681 -17.69 15.08 -12.64
CA HIS A 681 -17.65 15.19 -11.18
C HIS A 681 -16.32 14.74 -10.60
N ALA A 682 -16.08 15.15 -9.37
CA ALA A 682 -14.84 14.92 -8.64
C ALA A 682 -15.12 14.70 -7.16
N ALA A 683 -14.17 14.08 -6.47
CA ALA A 683 -14.14 14.04 -5.01
C ALA A 683 -13.06 15.00 -4.52
N CYS A 684 -13.48 16.08 -3.86
CA CYS A 684 -12.58 17.04 -3.23
C CYS A 684 -11.66 16.35 -2.21
N PRO A 685 -10.43 16.86 -1.99
CA PRO A 685 -9.52 16.31 -1.01
C PRO A 685 -10.14 16.36 0.39
N VAL A 686 -9.96 15.31 1.18
CA VAL A 686 -10.40 15.31 2.58
C VAL A 686 -9.47 16.20 3.40
N LEU A 687 -10.00 17.30 3.95
CA LEU A 687 -9.24 18.23 4.78
C LEU A 687 -9.17 17.76 6.23
N LEU A 688 -10.31 17.33 6.79
CA LEU A 688 -10.39 16.76 8.13
C LEU A 688 -11.43 15.64 8.20
N GLY A 689 -11.02 14.52 8.79
CA GLY A 689 -11.86 13.35 9.02
C GLY A 689 -11.51 12.19 8.08
N ASN A 690 -12.39 11.19 8.03
CA ASN A 690 -12.18 9.98 7.25
C ASN A 690 -13.35 9.77 6.28
N LYS A 691 -13.09 9.70 4.98
CA LYS A 691 -14.14 9.53 3.97
C LYS A 691 -14.19 8.09 3.48
N TRP A 692 -15.28 7.41 3.82
CA TRP A 692 -15.68 6.13 3.27
C TRP A 692 -16.89 6.33 2.37
N VAL A 693 -16.77 5.88 1.13
CA VAL A 693 -17.90 5.87 0.19
C VAL A 693 -18.04 4.51 -0.45
N SER A 694 -19.22 4.25 -0.98
CA SER A 694 -19.43 3.08 -1.80
C SER A 694 -20.20 3.43 -3.06
N ASN A 695 -19.63 3.08 -4.21
CA ASN A 695 -20.18 3.39 -5.52
C ASN A 695 -20.81 2.15 -6.13
N LYS A 696 -21.94 2.34 -6.80
CA LYS A 696 -22.62 1.33 -7.61
C LYS A 696 -22.93 1.93 -8.97
N TRP A 697 -22.36 1.34 -10.01
CA TRP A 697 -22.60 1.73 -11.39
C TRP A 697 -23.62 0.81 -12.04
N ILE A 698 -24.69 1.40 -12.56
CA ILE A 698 -25.79 0.69 -13.20
C ILE A 698 -25.59 0.79 -14.71
N HIS A 699 -25.79 -0.31 -15.44
CA HIS A 699 -25.60 -0.36 -16.89
C HIS A 699 -26.91 -0.25 -17.67
N GLU A 700 -26.81 0.09 -18.96
CA GLU A 700 -27.95 0.19 -19.90
C GLU A 700 -28.69 -1.14 -20.11
N ARG A 701 -27.99 -2.27 -20.14
CA ARG A 701 -28.61 -3.58 -20.37
C ARG A 701 -29.51 -3.97 -19.20
N GLY A 702 -30.74 -4.40 -19.50
CA GLY A 702 -31.77 -4.70 -18.49
C GLY A 702 -32.72 -3.52 -18.22
N GLN A 703 -32.45 -2.34 -18.81
CA GLN A 703 -33.30 -1.15 -18.64
C GLN A 703 -34.30 -0.94 -19.78
N GLU A 704 -34.37 -1.82 -20.77
CA GLU A 704 -35.09 -1.63 -22.04
C GLU A 704 -36.58 -1.30 -21.82
N PHE A 705 -37.18 -1.85 -20.76
CA PHE A 705 -38.57 -1.61 -20.38
C PHE A 705 -38.74 -0.75 -19.10
N ARG A 706 -37.64 -0.46 -18.40
CA ARG A 706 -37.65 0.30 -17.13
C ARG A 706 -37.32 1.78 -17.36
N ARG A 707 -36.45 2.09 -18.31
CA ARG A 707 -36.09 3.45 -18.74
C ARG A 707 -36.10 3.52 -20.28
N PRO A 708 -37.27 3.68 -20.91
CA PRO A 708 -37.38 3.76 -22.36
C PRO A 708 -36.55 4.92 -22.93
N CYS A 709 -35.92 4.68 -24.09
CA CYS A 709 -35.13 5.71 -24.76
C CYS A 709 -36.00 6.84 -25.33
N ASP A 710 -35.45 8.05 -25.37
CA ASP A 710 -36.03 9.20 -26.07
C ASP A 710 -35.03 9.75 -27.11
N LEU A 711 -35.52 10.49 -28.10
CA LEU A 711 -34.70 11.12 -29.14
C LEU A 711 -34.07 12.44 -28.69
N GLN A 712 -34.44 12.96 -27.52
CA GLN A 712 -33.95 14.23 -26.99
C GLN A 712 -32.84 14.04 -25.97
N ASN A 713 -31.83 14.93 -26.03
CA ASN A 713 -30.76 15.02 -25.04
C ASN A 713 -31.17 15.91 -23.86
N THR A 714 -32.34 15.63 -23.29
CA THR A 714 -32.89 16.36 -22.14
C THR A 714 -33.62 15.40 -21.23
N ASP A 715 -33.48 15.59 -19.93
CA ASP A 715 -34.22 14.89 -18.87
C ASP A 715 -35.68 15.34 -18.76
#